data_AF-X6LDH6-F1
#
_entry.id   AF-X6LDH6-F1
#
_cell.length_a   1.000
_cell.length_b   1.000
_cell.length_c   1.000
_cell.angle_alpha   90.00
_cell.angle_beta   90.00
_cell.angle_gamma   90.00
#
_symmetry.space_group_name_H-M   'P 1'
#
loop_
_entity.id
_entity.type
_entity.pdbx_description
1 polymer ?
#
loop_
_entity_poly.entity_id
_entity_poly.type
_entity_poly.pdbx_seq_one_letter_code
_entity_poly.pdbx_strand_id
1 'polypeptide(L)'
;MQDCEDKKSELFEKVIRTMENGVPKVEELNKENVGAESKKLYLNLNYCFKCELWFKRNNPMRESLFTFLNKVLTNLTKNENLLPIHVYKHLVTHLKDIKKLSSHLTKLVERPQKLVEMIQRLEEMVKEYQQFSKLIDMFKQVHNDFSIEDLPVQLKKLETESENWEVQGFIKTRNRYDQEIKLLKEHEQSMNIMVDRRDSVIFHEIWKKHKTGHQSSKNSKLLFIFDRMFQDSNKKWEDFKQDLQNGTIKYKDLEWMSIAKSNETDHIMKRLEDEMKYLFPRLNDEERKSIVNDVRIKIKKKMDLKEQLQPWIELKEVTERIKEYYPCKDEIKEDEVKEAEKKENKINEDDQWKAFVKALEKMEEITRTSEDISIKEAAECYDTCFECVGEGAKVCMETGLFKILIDCENQLKILASNTNFTNEKEFKEILHVLRENSHQDLQNLASSLECVNPVMQKLWKSNNMTDLAKAILSLSSNGQNFVEMLKKCCDTNLANIPSLVNEDNKAQIEKNMKQFKEAKTYGEWKFGTCEDMLQGNKNSELILEIVNTTWHYHEIAEKIDRVLLGVRKSELNEIEYIIGQFEECKEISAARIEFWKQGGRIHNANGEDIISASSQMNVFTNCKKIWKQRLTKWKQCYLQLRELFPALNYFRFNEIHSLIRQIDTLSSSNNRSLQEQKSIKLFLQKVKCEVTDEDVDKILQHWRNFDFDVLESYHMYDISEKEGFKECRDNIAKFGQILRPLWTYTIEKTYPIELNVGKPNLILSQDKLLLFKVLSLFESRPCIPRAEHILICNEKTMEEDVACLIFRAITNDIQMRTDMHHDSVKPLYCLIYPEELIFATLEQVCRVVHDLLLNDVQLEKLKNCFYLFTVISSDAENPLCKLLEPFHVSFPNISSQEFPKKMLSQLYRNSWTGAQSYDINIEPPWIQLYTSKRVGMGKSRVIQRDIEKIRSIHSQKDKTVKDVCVAFNGKDIDWEQTMKSLRSYYPCPDNSLIIYHLNISSCVSTQINDFLFQLLFLQHIGSNSQISQCFHVNSNMIFLIEIPSTLDDLSFDESIPNFFYLFFSVVQFPVMQVSSQNNPFEFEMEAQQVIKWARPYFDKNTRYFCIFTVFFKKIREFFLV
;
A
#
# COMPACT_ATOMS: atom_id res chain seq x y z
N MET A 1 -87.19 36.13 -30.59
CA MET A 1 -87.98 37.21 -31.21
C MET A 1 -88.05 36.92 -32.70
N GLN A 2 -88.93 36.09 -33.29
CA GLN A 2 -90.30 35.65 -32.94
C GLN A 2 -91.27 36.82 -32.73
N ASP A 3 -91.49 37.57 -33.82
CA ASP A 3 -92.81 37.90 -34.39
C ASP A 3 -92.64 38.92 -35.53
N CYS A 4 -92.81 38.46 -36.77
CA CYS A 4 -93.20 39.22 -37.97
C CYS A 4 -93.19 38.26 -39.18
N GLU A 5 -94.15 37.33 -39.20
CA GLU A 5 -94.69 36.82 -40.45
C GLU A 5 -95.60 37.91 -41.05
N ASP A 6 -95.53 38.10 -42.36
CA ASP A 6 -96.31 39.03 -43.18
C ASP A 6 -96.16 40.54 -42.95
N LYS A 7 -95.06 41.07 -43.52
CA LYS A 7 -95.05 42.23 -44.42
C LYS A 7 -93.66 42.31 -45.05
N LYS A 8 -93.57 42.65 -46.35
CA LYS A 8 -92.36 43.25 -46.93
C LYS A 8 -92.05 44.53 -46.14
N SER A 9 -91.35 44.38 -45.02
CA SER A 9 -90.89 45.49 -44.21
C SER A 9 -89.77 46.15 -44.99
N GLU A 10 -90.02 47.35 -45.48
CA GLU A 10 -89.02 48.22 -46.12
C GLU A 10 -87.76 48.36 -45.25
N LEU A 11 -87.91 48.19 -43.93
CA LEU A 11 -86.84 48.14 -42.93
C LEU A 11 -86.01 46.85 -43.01
N PHE A 12 -86.63 45.68 -43.21
CA PHE A 12 -85.91 44.42 -43.42
C PHE A 12 -85.21 44.41 -44.79
N GLU A 13 -85.85 44.89 -45.85
CA GLU A 13 -85.17 45.09 -47.14
C GLU A 13 -84.03 46.12 -47.05
N LYS A 14 -84.20 47.22 -46.32
CA LYS A 14 -83.10 48.17 -46.05
C LYS A 14 -81.97 47.53 -45.26
N VAL A 15 -82.26 46.75 -44.21
CA VAL A 15 -81.23 46.03 -43.43
C VAL A 15 -80.50 45.00 -44.29
N ILE A 16 -81.22 44.22 -45.10
CA ILE A 16 -80.61 43.28 -46.05
C ILE A 16 -79.74 44.02 -47.06
N ARG A 17 -80.22 45.09 -47.71
CA ARG A 17 -79.41 45.90 -48.63
C ARG A 17 -78.20 46.55 -47.96
N THR A 18 -78.35 47.07 -46.74
CA THR A 18 -77.24 47.65 -45.96
C THR A 18 -76.22 46.58 -45.59
N MET A 19 -76.66 45.39 -45.19
CA MET A 19 -75.76 44.29 -44.89
C MET A 19 -75.11 43.73 -46.16
N GLU A 20 -75.81 43.67 -47.29
CA GLU A 20 -75.28 43.22 -48.60
C GLU A 20 -74.20 44.19 -49.10
N ASN A 21 -74.45 45.49 -48.97
CA ASN A 21 -73.46 46.53 -49.20
C ASN A 21 -72.29 46.48 -48.19
N GLY A 22 -72.50 45.86 -47.03
CA GLY A 22 -71.51 45.63 -45.98
C GLY A 22 -70.76 44.30 -46.07
N VAL A 23 -71.07 43.44 -47.06
CA VAL A 23 -70.28 42.24 -47.34
C VAL A 23 -68.92 42.70 -47.86
N PRO A 24 -67.80 42.26 -47.22
CA PRO A 24 -66.48 42.66 -47.66
C PRO A 24 -66.24 42.32 -49.13
N LYS A 25 -65.41 43.12 -49.80
CA LYS A 25 -64.96 42.75 -51.16
C LYS A 25 -63.87 41.70 -51.05
N VAL A 26 -63.98 40.65 -51.86
CA VAL A 26 -62.91 39.68 -52.06
C VAL A 26 -62.18 40.06 -53.34
N GLU A 27 -60.97 40.58 -53.22
CA GLU A 27 -60.08 40.79 -54.36
C GLU A 27 -59.39 39.47 -54.74
N GLU A 28 -59.12 39.28 -56.02
CA GLU A 28 -58.39 38.10 -56.49
C GLU A 28 -56.92 38.23 -56.09
N LEU A 29 -56.39 37.17 -55.49
CA LEU A 29 -55.02 37.18 -54.98
C LEU A 29 -54.05 36.93 -56.14
N ASN A 30 -53.11 37.85 -56.34
CA ASN A 30 -52.09 37.79 -57.39
C ASN A 30 -50.71 38.14 -56.82
N LYS A 31 -49.65 37.97 -57.62
CA LYS A 31 -48.26 38.15 -57.16
C LYS A 31 -47.94 39.56 -56.63
N GLU A 32 -48.66 40.58 -57.06
CA GLU A 32 -48.40 41.99 -56.71
C GLU A 32 -49.11 42.42 -55.42
N ASN A 33 -50.23 41.78 -55.08
CA ASN A 33 -51.07 42.17 -53.93
C ASN A 33 -51.06 41.18 -52.75
N VAL A 34 -50.31 40.06 -52.83
CA VAL A 34 -50.27 38.98 -51.82
C VAL A 34 -50.14 39.50 -50.38
N GLY A 35 -49.27 40.47 -50.11
CA GLY A 35 -48.98 40.94 -48.75
C GLY A 35 -50.19 41.59 -48.05
N ALA A 36 -50.88 42.51 -48.74
CA ALA A 36 -52.05 43.21 -48.19
C ALA A 36 -53.32 42.35 -48.27
N GLU A 37 -53.50 41.59 -49.35
CA GLU A 37 -54.72 40.82 -49.60
C GLU A 37 -54.76 39.47 -48.85
N SER A 38 -53.61 38.85 -48.56
CA SER A 38 -53.58 37.62 -47.74
C SER A 38 -54.11 37.85 -46.32
N LYS A 39 -53.83 39.02 -45.72
CA LYS A 39 -54.40 39.40 -44.41
C LYS A 39 -55.91 39.59 -44.48
N LYS A 40 -56.42 40.15 -45.60
CA LYS A 40 -57.85 40.30 -45.84
C LYS A 40 -58.55 38.96 -46.04
N LEU A 41 -57.89 37.94 -46.60
CA LEU A 41 -58.51 36.61 -46.82
C LEU A 41 -58.96 35.93 -45.53
N TYR A 42 -58.16 35.94 -44.46
CA TYR A 42 -58.61 35.36 -43.19
C TYR A 42 -59.59 36.28 -42.45
N LEU A 43 -59.51 37.61 -42.61
CA LEU A 43 -60.56 38.53 -42.13
C LEU A 43 -61.90 38.26 -42.82
N ASN A 44 -61.88 37.93 -44.11
CA ASN A 44 -63.05 37.52 -44.89
C ASN A 44 -63.60 36.16 -44.42
N LEU A 45 -62.73 35.20 -44.08
CA LEU A 45 -63.15 33.95 -43.42
C LEU A 45 -63.75 34.22 -42.03
N ASN A 46 -63.11 35.05 -41.21
CA ASN A 46 -63.62 35.45 -39.89
C ASN A 46 -64.97 36.15 -39.99
N TYR A 47 -65.19 36.97 -41.03
CA TYR A 47 -66.49 37.55 -41.32
C TYR A 47 -67.52 36.46 -41.60
N CYS A 48 -67.19 35.43 -42.40
CA CYS A 48 -68.07 34.29 -42.62
C CYS A 48 -68.40 33.56 -41.30
N PHE A 49 -67.43 33.36 -40.41
CA PHE A 49 -67.66 32.75 -39.09
C PHE A 49 -68.58 33.62 -38.21
N LYS A 50 -68.40 34.94 -38.20
CA LYS A 50 -69.31 35.87 -37.49
C LYS A 50 -70.73 35.83 -38.05
N CYS A 51 -70.87 35.55 -39.34
CA CYS A 51 -72.16 35.39 -40.01
C CYS A 51 -72.76 33.97 -39.91
N GLU A 52 -72.21 33.06 -39.07
CA GLU A 52 -72.65 31.66 -38.98
C GLU A 52 -74.18 31.49 -38.83
N LEU A 53 -74.83 32.32 -38.01
CA LEU A 53 -76.29 32.25 -37.79
C LEU A 53 -77.09 32.52 -39.07
N TRP A 54 -76.57 33.37 -39.96
CA TRP A 54 -77.18 33.70 -41.26
C TRP A 54 -77.01 32.58 -42.29
N PHE A 55 -76.00 31.71 -42.12
CA PHE A 55 -75.86 30.49 -42.94
C PHE A 55 -76.86 29.39 -42.52
N LYS A 56 -77.32 29.37 -41.26
CA LYS A 56 -78.19 28.33 -40.69
C LYS A 56 -79.68 28.47 -41.06
N ARG A 57 -80.18 29.70 -41.20
CA ARG A 57 -81.61 29.98 -41.43
C ARG A 57 -81.86 30.30 -42.90
N ASN A 58 -83.02 29.94 -43.43
CA ASN A 58 -83.39 30.35 -44.79
C ASN A 58 -83.72 31.86 -44.79
N ASN A 59 -82.89 32.68 -45.43
CA ASN A 59 -83.03 34.13 -45.45
C ASN A 59 -82.40 34.72 -46.73
N PRO A 60 -82.81 35.91 -47.19
CA PRO A 60 -82.30 36.52 -48.43
C PRO A 60 -80.78 36.73 -48.44
N MET A 61 -80.19 36.97 -47.28
CA MET A 61 -78.76 37.21 -47.12
C MET A 61 -77.88 35.96 -47.32
N ARG A 62 -78.49 34.77 -47.24
CA ARG A 62 -77.78 33.50 -47.32
C ARG A 62 -77.11 33.27 -48.67
N GLU A 63 -77.73 33.69 -49.78
CA GLU A 63 -77.18 33.53 -51.13
C GLU A 63 -75.99 34.48 -51.39
N SER A 64 -76.10 35.72 -50.93
CA SER A 64 -75.03 36.72 -50.96
C SER A 64 -73.81 36.27 -50.13
N LEU A 65 -74.04 35.76 -48.92
CA LEU A 65 -73.00 35.19 -48.05
C LEU A 65 -72.41 33.88 -48.60
N PHE A 66 -73.20 33.05 -49.28
CA PHE A 66 -72.72 31.84 -49.95
C PHE A 66 -71.82 32.18 -51.13
N THR A 67 -72.23 33.14 -51.96
CA THR A 67 -71.43 33.64 -53.08
C THR A 67 -70.11 34.23 -52.57
N PHE A 68 -70.16 34.96 -51.45
CA PHE A 68 -68.98 35.49 -50.79
C PHE A 68 -68.06 34.38 -50.27
N LEU A 69 -68.58 33.40 -49.51
CA LEU A 69 -67.81 32.26 -49.01
C LEU A 69 -67.17 31.47 -50.16
N ASN A 70 -67.92 31.19 -51.23
CA ASN A 70 -67.39 30.51 -52.42
C ASN A 70 -66.25 31.29 -53.08
N LYS A 71 -66.35 32.63 -53.18
CA LYS A 71 -65.27 33.47 -53.69
C LYS A 71 -64.03 33.39 -52.80
N VAL A 72 -64.20 33.44 -51.47
CA VAL A 72 -63.10 33.28 -50.51
C VAL A 72 -62.44 31.91 -50.63
N LEU A 73 -63.22 30.82 -50.63
CA LEU A 73 -62.69 29.45 -50.76
C LEU A 73 -62.04 29.20 -52.12
N THR A 74 -62.60 29.76 -53.19
CA THR A 74 -62.01 29.71 -54.53
C THR A 74 -60.66 30.41 -54.56
N ASN A 75 -60.54 31.59 -53.93
CA ASN A 75 -59.27 32.31 -53.85
C ASN A 75 -58.23 31.57 -53.01
N LEU A 76 -58.63 30.88 -51.95
CA LEU A 76 -57.72 30.07 -51.13
C LEU A 76 -57.23 28.82 -51.87
N THR A 77 -58.10 28.14 -52.61
CA THR A 77 -57.76 26.89 -53.30
C THR A 77 -57.03 27.12 -54.62
N LYS A 78 -57.44 28.10 -55.43
CA LYS A 78 -56.78 28.39 -56.72
C LYS A 78 -55.41 29.03 -56.57
N ASN A 79 -55.19 29.79 -55.50
CA ASN A 79 -53.96 30.54 -55.27
C ASN A 79 -53.08 29.92 -54.18
N GLU A 80 -53.21 28.62 -53.92
CA GLU A 80 -52.47 27.89 -52.87
C GLU A 80 -50.95 28.13 -52.88
N ASN A 81 -50.37 28.30 -54.06
CA ASN A 81 -48.94 28.55 -54.28
C ASN A 81 -48.47 29.94 -53.83
N LEU A 82 -49.40 30.89 -53.71
CA LEU A 82 -49.13 32.27 -53.31
C LEU A 82 -49.45 32.52 -51.83
N LEU A 83 -50.14 31.57 -51.17
CA LEU A 83 -50.61 31.77 -49.80
C LEU A 83 -49.44 31.77 -48.79
N PRO A 84 -49.34 32.80 -47.93
CA PRO A 84 -48.37 32.83 -46.85
C PRO A 84 -48.64 31.81 -45.74
N ILE A 85 -47.61 31.46 -44.97
CA ILE A 85 -47.69 30.48 -43.88
C ILE A 85 -48.71 30.88 -42.79
N HIS A 86 -48.86 32.16 -42.46
CA HIS A 86 -49.88 32.59 -41.49
C HIS A 86 -51.32 32.27 -41.94
N VAL A 87 -51.59 32.25 -43.26
CA VAL A 87 -52.89 31.83 -43.79
C VAL A 87 -53.10 30.34 -43.58
N TYR A 88 -52.08 29.51 -43.81
CA TYR A 88 -52.14 28.07 -43.51
C TYR A 88 -52.33 27.80 -42.01
N LYS A 89 -51.62 28.52 -41.12
CA LYS A 89 -51.86 28.46 -39.65
C LYS A 89 -53.31 28.76 -39.31
N HIS A 90 -53.88 29.81 -39.91
CA HIS A 90 -55.28 30.17 -39.69
C HIS A 90 -56.25 29.08 -40.19
N LEU A 91 -55.97 28.49 -41.36
CA LEU A 91 -56.77 27.38 -41.90
C LEU A 91 -56.72 26.14 -41.01
N VAL A 92 -55.55 25.80 -40.43
CA VAL A 92 -55.42 24.68 -39.47
C VAL A 92 -56.39 24.85 -38.30
N THR A 93 -56.45 26.06 -37.72
CA THR A 93 -57.29 26.36 -36.56
C THR A 93 -58.78 26.33 -36.91
N HIS A 94 -59.16 26.80 -38.10
CA HIS A 94 -60.57 27.03 -38.47
C HIS A 94 -61.15 26.07 -39.52
N LEU A 95 -60.41 25.03 -39.93
CA LEU A 95 -60.90 24.05 -40.92
C LEU A 95 -62.23 23.42 -40.50
N LYS A 96 -62.40 23.12 -39.20
CA LYS A 96 -63.67 22.60 -38.66
C LYS A 96 -64.81 23.60 -38.80
N ASP A 97 -64.55 24.89 -38.61
CA ASP A 97 -65.54 25.95 -38.74
C ASP A 97 -65.95 26.15 -40.20
N ILE A 98 -65.00 26.06 -41.13
CA ILE A 98 -65.27 26.10 -42.59
C ILE A 98 -66.13 24.90 -43.00
N LYS A 99 -65.80 23.70 -42.52
CA LYS A 99 -66.61 22.48 -42.76
C LYS A 99 -68.02 22.64 -42.20
N LYS A 100 -68.15 23.19 -40.99
CA LYS A 100 -69.43 23.46 -40.33
C LYS A 100 -70.29 24.45 -41.12
N LEU A 101 -69.72 25.60 -41.53
CA LEU A 101 -70.40 26.57 -42.38
C LEU A 101 -70.87 25.93 -43.70
N SER A 102 -70.00 25.15 -44.34
CA SER A 102 -70.30 24.44 -45.59
C SER A 102 -71.38 23.36 -45.43
N SER A 103 -71.46 22.72 -44.25
CA SER A 103 -72.50 21.73 -43.94
C SER A 103 -73.90 22.35 -43.81
N HIS A 104 -74.00 23.63 -43.42
CA HIS A 104 -75.28 24.34 -43.37
C HIS A 104 -75.80 24.67 -44.77
N LEU A 105 -74.94 24.67 -45.79
CA LEU A 105 -75.27 24.97 -47.17
C LEU A 105 -75.71 23.73 -47.97
N THR A 106 -75.41 22.52 -47.48
CA THR A 106 -75.74 21.23 -48.12
C THR A 106 -77.17 20.73 -47.87
N LYS A 107 -77.99 21.48 -47.11
CA LYS A 107 -79.42 21.17 -46.86
C LYS A 107 -80.38 21.71 -47.93
N LEU A 108 -79.87 22.26 -49.03
CA LEU A 108 -80.65 22.73 -50.19
C LEU A 108 -80.26 21.90 -51.43
N VAL A 109 -81.22 21.77 -52.33
CA VAL A 109 -81.19 20.99 -53.58
C VAL A 109 -79.86 21.14 -54.33
N GLU A 110 -79.29 19.98 -54.69
CA GLU A 110 -78.04 19.73 -55.41
C GLU A 110 -76.75 20.30 -54.77
N ARG A 111 -75.90 19.39 -54.26
CA ARG A 111 -74.50 19.69 -53.93
C ARG A 111 -73.84 20.31 -55.16
N PRO A 112 -73.32 21.55 -55.11
CA PRO A 112 -72.37 21.98 -56.10
C PRO A 112 -71.12 21.12 -55.89
N GLN A 113 -70.88 20.15 -56.79
CA GLN A 113 -69.70 19.26 -56.79
C GLN A 113 -68.41 20.04 -56.46
N LYS A 114 -68.30 21.24 -57.04
CA LYS A 114 -67.23 22.21 -56.87
C LYS A 114 -66.95 22.64 -55.42
N LEU A 115 -67.95 22.75 -54.55
CA LEU A 115 -67.74 23.13 -53.14
C LEU A 115 -67.11 21.99 -52.34
N VAL A 116 -67.55 20.76 -52.59
CA VAL A 116 -66.97 19.57 -51.94
C VAL A 116 -65.52 19.40 -52.36
N GLU A 117 -65.21 19.59 -53.65
CA GLU A 117 -63.84 19.59 -54.18
C GLU A 117 -62.95 20.66 -53.53
N MET A 118 -63.46 21.89 -53.37
CA MET A 118 -62.72 22.96 -52.70
C MET A 118 -62.41 22.64 -51.22
N ILE A 119 -63.37 22.08 -50.49
CA ILE A 119 -63.15 21.69 -49.09
C ILE A 119 -62.14 20.55 -49.01
N GLN A 120 -62.27 19.54 -49.87
CA GLN A 120 -61.31 18.44 -49.95
C GLN A 120 -59.89 18.96 -50.24
N ARG A 121 -59.76 19.91 -51.18
CA ARG A 121 -58.46 20.55 -51.47
C ARG A 121 -57.89 21.30 -50.27
N LEU A 122 -58.73 22.03 -49.52
CA LEU A 122 -58.31 22.71 -48.29
C LEU A 122 -57.85 21.72 -47.22
N GLU A 123 -58.49 20.56 -47.11
CA GLU A 123 -58.06 19.49 -46.19
C GLU A 123 -56.67 18.96 -46.54
N GLU A 124 -56.41 18.72 -47.83
CA GLU A 124 -55.09 18.33 -48.33
C GLU A 124 -54.04 19.40 -48.03
N MET A 125 -54.32 20.65 -48.37
CA MET A 125 -53.45 21.80 -48.09
C MET A 125 -53.10 21.93 -46.60
N VAL A 126 -54.11 21.81 -45.72
CA VAL A 126 -53.93 21.85 -44.26
C VAL A 126 -53.09 20.66 -43.79
N LYS A 127 -53.36 19.46 -44.30
CA LYS A 127 -52.61 18.25 -43.93
C LYS A 127 -51.14 18.35 -44.33
N GLU A 128 -50.85 18.84 -45.54
CA GLU A 128 -49.48 19.07 -46.02
C GLU A 128 -48.73 20.06 -45.12
N TYR A 129 -49.37 21.17 -44.77
CA TYR A 129 -48.78 22.16 -43.87
C TYR A 129 -48.57 21.61 -42.45
N GLN A 130 -49.53 20.86 -41.91
CA GLN A 130 -49.39 20.24 -40.58
C GLN A 130 -48.23 19.26 -40.51
N GLN A 131 -48.04 18.43 -41.54
CA GLN A 131 -46.89 17.52 -41.61
C GLN A 131 -45.57 18.28 -41.67
N PHE A 132 -45.52 19.34 -42.49
CA PHE A 132 -44.36 20.22 -42.58
C PHE A 132 -44.05 20.90 -41.23
N SER A 133 -45.03 21.56 -40.62
CA SER A 133 -44.85 22.27 -39.35
C SER A 133 -44.38 21.31 -38.26
N LYS A 134 -45.03 20.15 -38.13
CA LYS A 134 -44.68 19.13 -37.13
C LYS A 134 -43.21 18.71 -37.27
N LEU A 135 -42.74 18.45 -38.49
CA LEU A 135 -41.36 18.03 -38.73
C LEU A 135 -40.34 19.10 -38.32
N ILE A 136 -40.61 20.36 -38.67
CA ILE A 136 -39.74 21.50 -38.32
C ILE A 136 -39.74 21.75 -36.81
N ASP A 137 -40.91 21.66 -36.18
CA ASP A 137 -41.06 21.86 -34.74
C ASP A 137 -40.33 20.76 -33.94
N MET A 138 -40.37 19.50 -34.38
CA MET A 138 -39.59 18.40 -33.78
C MET A 138 -38.09 18.65 -33.91
N PHE A 139 -37.62 19.03 -35.10
CA PHE A 139 -36.21 19.33 -35.33
C PHE A 139 -35.70 20.45 -34.39
N LYS A 140 -36.47 21.52 -34.23
CA LYS A 140 -36.13 22.62 -33.31
C LYS A 140 -36.01 22.16 -31.86
N GLN A 141 -36.97 21.36 -31.40
CA GLN A 141 -36.96 20.83 -30.03
C GLN A 141 -35.70 20.00 -29.79
N VAL A 142 -35.41 19.05 -30.68
CA VAL A 142 -34.23 18.19 -30.57
C VAL A 142 -32.93 19.02 -30.63
N HIS A 143 -32.85 19.99 -31.53
CA HIS A 143 -31.67 20.86 -31.64
C HIS A 143 -31.41 21.65 -30.36
N ASN A 144 -32.46 22.24 -29.77
CA ASN A 144 -32.35 23.09 -28.59
C ASN A 144 -32.03 22.26 -27.33
N ASP A 145 -32.71 21.14 -27.15
CA ASP A 145 -32.58 20.32 -25.93
C ASP A 145 -31.23 19.57 -25.90
N PHE A 146 -30.69 19.17 -27.07
CA PHE A 146 -29.52 18.30 -27.15
C PHE A 146 -28.27 18.94 -27.77
N SER A 147 -28.34 20.21 -28.19
CA SER A 147 -27.20 21.03 -28.68
C SER A 147 -26.35 20.32 -29.76
N ILE A 148 -26.95 20.11 -30.94
CA ILE A 148 -26.33 19.41 -32.09
C ILE A 148 -25.41 20.39 -32.85
N GLU A 149 -24.10 20.26 -32.68
CA GLU A 149 -23.12 21.21 -33.21
C GLU A 149 -22.81 21.03 -34.72
N ASP A 150 -22.86 19.79 -35.23
CA ASP A 150 -22.49 19.39 -36.60
C ASP A 150 -23.64 19.49 -37.62
N LEU A 151 -24.48 20.52 -37.48
CA LEU A 151 -25.57 20.74 -38.42
C LEU A 151 -25.06 21.30 -39.75
N PRO A 152 -25.52 20.76 -40.91
CA PRO A 152 -25.29 21.36 -42.21
C PRO A 152 -25.70 22.84 -42.23
N VAL A 153 -24.93 23.67 -42.94
CA VAL A 153 -25.14 25.14 -42.99
C VAL A 153 -26.58 25.50 -43.40
N GLN A 154 -27.18 24.74 -44.33
CA GLN A 154 -28.56 24.97 -44.75
C GLN A 154 -29.59 24.58 -43.69
N LEU A 155 -29.34 23.58 -42.85
CA LEU A 155 -30.22 23.24 -41.73
C LEU A 155 -30.14 24.27 -40.61
N LYS A 156 -28.95 24.82 -40.32
CA LYS A 156 -28.80 25.97 -39.41
C LYS A 156 -29.59 27.18 -39.95
N LYS A 157 -29.48 27.44 -41.26
CA LYS A 157 -30.22 28.52 -41.93
C LYS A 157 -31.73 28.30 -41.89
N LEU A 158 -32.18 27.06 -42.10
CA LEU A 158 -33.59 26.66 -42.00
C LEU A 158 -34.12 26.95 -40.59
N GLU A 159 -33.38 26.54 -39.56
CA GLU A 159 -33.74 26.78 -38.15
C GLU A 159 -33.93 28.27 -37.87
N THR A 160 -32.92 29.09 -38.19
CA THR A 160 -32.94 30.52 -37.89
C THR A 160 -33.96 31.30 -38.73
N GLU A 161 -34.12 30.97 -40.01
CA GLU A 161 -35.10 31.65 -40.87
C GLU A 161 -36.55 31.28 -40.52
N SER A 162 -36.78 30.07 -40.00
CA SER A 162 -38.13 29.56 -39.77
C SER A 162 -38.95 30.34 -38.75
N GLU A 163 -38.31 31.10 -37.87
CA GLU A 163 -38.98 32.03 -36.95
C GLU A 163 -39.68 33.19 -37.67
N ASN A 164 -39.20 33.54 -38.87
CA ASN A 164 -39.67 34.71 -39.64
C ASN A 164 -40.51 34.35 -40.88
N TRP A 165 -40.95 33.10 -40.99
CA TRP A 165 -41.63 32.60 -42.18
C TRP A 165 -43.10 33.02 -42.31
N GLU A 166 -43.71 33.68 -41.32
CA GLU A 166 -45.16 33.92 -41.29
C GLU A 166 -45.70 34.61 -42.54
N VAL A 167 -44.94 35.54 -43.12
CA VAL A 167 -45.31 36.31 -44.32
C VAL A 167 -44.82 35.67 -45.63
N GLN A 168 -44.06 34.58 -45.57
CA GLN A 168 -43.51 33.89 -46.73
C GLN A 168 -44.54 32.89 -47.29
N GLY A 169 -44.57 32.74 -48.62
CA GLY A 169 -45.43 31.76 -49.30
C GLY A 169 -45.04 30.32 -48.94
N PHE A 170 -45.99 29.52 -48.41
CA PHE A 170 -45.71 28.17 -47.89
C PHE A 170 -45.05 27.27 -48.93
N ILE A 171 -45.63 27.16 -50.13
CA ILE A 171 -45.12 26.28 -51.19
C ILE A 171 -43.71 26.70 -51.62
N LYS A 172 -43.45 28.02 -51.70
CA LYS A 172 -42.13 28.56 -52.02
C LYS A 172 -41.10 28.22 -50.93
N THR A 173 -41.47 28.36 -49.66
CA THR A 173 -40.62 28.01 -48.52
C THR A 173 -40.34 26.52 -48.45
N ARG A 174 -41.36 25.68 -48.63
CA ARG A 174 -41.22 24.21 -48.67
C ARG A 174 -40.26 23.79 -49.79
N ASN A 175 -40.45 24.32 -51.00
CA ASN A 175 -39.62 23.96 -52.15
C ASN A 175 -38.17 24.48 -51.99
N ARG A 176 -37.97 25.61 -51.29
CA ARG A 176 -36.63 26.16 -51.01
C ARG A 176 -35.81 25.23 -50.11
N TYR A 177 -36.46 24.50 -49.21
CA TYR A 177 -35.83 23.59 -48.23
C TYR A 177 -36.16 22.11 -48.49
N ASP A 178 -36.52 21.74 -49.72
CA ASP A 178 -37.02 20.39 -50.04
C ASP A 178 -36.00 19.28 -49.70
N GLN A 179 -34.71 19.55 -49.92
CA GLN A 179 -33.63 18.61 -49.59
C GLN A 179 -33.48 18.43 -48.08
N GLU A 180 -33.52 19.53 -47.32
CA GLU A 180 -33.44 19.52 -45.86
C GLU A 180 -34.67 18.85 -45.23
N ILE A 181 -35.87 19.11 -45.76
CA ILE A 181 -37.11 18.48 -45.32
C ILE A 181 -37.06 16.97 -45.57
N LYS A 182 -36.54 16.54 -46.73
CA LYS A 182 -36.36 15.11 -47.02
C LYS A 182 -35.37 14.47 -46.04
N LEU A 183 -34.26 15.14 -45.76
CA LEU A 183 -33.27 14.68 -44.79
C LEU A 183 -33.86 14.59 -43.38
N LEU A 184 -34.61 15.59 -42.92
CA LEU A 184 -35.30 15.56 -41.62
C LEU A 184 -36.34 14.42 -41.56
N LYS A 185 -37.03 14.13 -42.66
CA LYS A 185 -37.97 13.00 -42.76
C LYS A 185 -37.27 11.65 -42.56
N GLU A 186 -36.06 11.48 -43.10
CA GLU A 186 -35.27 10.24 -42.90
C GLU A 186 -34.93 10.01 -41.42
N HIS A 187 -34.87 11.07 -40.61
CA HIS A 187 -34.55 11.04 -39.18
C HIS A 187 -35.78 11.28 -38.28
N GLU A 188 -36.99 11.29 -38.84
CA GLU A 188 -38.22 11.63 -38.10
C GLU A 188 -38.43 10.71 -36.89
N GLN A 189 -38.18 9.41 -37.05
CA GLN A 189 -38.32 8.44 -35.98
C GLN A 189 -37.34 8.71 -34.83
N SER A 190 -36.07 8.96 -35.14
CA SER A 190 -35.04 9.27 -34.14
C SER A 190 -35.35 10.55 -33.39
N MET A 191 -35.75 11.61 -34.11
CA MET A 191 -36.15 12.87 -33.49
C MET A 191 -37.38 12.70 -32.60
N ASN A 192 -38.38 11.92 -33.03
CA ASN A 192 -39.57 11.69 -32.22
C ASN A 192 -39.22 10.96 -30.91
N ILE A 193 -38.33 9.97 -30.94
CA ILE A 193 -37.83 9.28 -29.73
C ILE A 193 -37.10 10.26 -28.80
N MET A 194 -36.30 11.17 -29.35
CA MET A 194 -35.58 12.18 -28.54
C MET A 194 -36.53 13.18 -27.91
N VAL A 195 -37.56 13.64 -28.64
CA VAL A 195 -38.61 14.52 -28.09
C VAL A 195 -39.35 13.84 -26.95
N ASP A 196 -39.70 12.56 -27.10
CA ASP A 196 -40.37 11.78 -26.05
C ASP A 196 -39.52 11.63 -24.77
N ARG A 197 -38.19 11.80 -24.87
CA ARG A 197 -37.22 11.66 -23.77
C ARG A 197 -36.57 12.97 -23.34
N ARG A 198 -37.02 14.11 -23.86
CA ARG A 198 -36.41 15.42 -23.59
C ARG A 198 -36.45 15.82 -22.11
N ASP A 199 -37.45 15.36 -21.38
CA ASP A 199 -37.62 15.70 -19.97
C ASP A 199 -36.88 14.70 -19.04
N SER A 200 -36.19 13.69 -19.59
CA SER A 200 -35.37 12.73 -18.84
C SER A 200 -33.96 13.24 -18.65
N VAL A 201 -33.56 13.39 -17.39
CA VAL A 201 -32.21 13.81 -17.02
C VAL A 201 -31.19 12.69 -17.28
N ILE A 202 -31.56 11.43 -17.09
CA ILE A 202 -30.68 10.28 -17.37
C ILE A 202 -30.31 10.24 -18.86
N PHE A 203 -31.29 10.45 -19.75
CA PHE A 203 -31.02 10.45 -21.19
C PHE A 203 -30.09 11.61 -21.60
N HIS A 204 -30.23 12.78 -20.96
CA HIS A 204 -29.34 13.93 -21.18
C HIS A 204 -27.90 13.64 -20.76
N GLU A 205 -27.69 12.97 -19.63
CA GLU A 205 -26.34 12.62 -19.16
C GLU A 205 -25.69 11.54 -20.05
N ILE A 206 -26.46 10.54 -20.49
CA ILE A 206 -26.00 9.55 -21.47
C ILE A 206 -25.56 10.26 -22.76
N TRP A 207 -26.38 11.20 -23.25
CA TRP A 207 -26.08 11.98 -24.46
C TRP A 207 -24.80 12.83 -24.31
N LYS A 208 -24.65 13.57 -23.20
CA LYS A 208 -23.45 14.40 -22.94
C LYS A 208 -22.17 13.59 -22.91
N LYS A 209 -22.16 12.39 -22.30
CA LYS A 209 -20.96 11.55 -22.22
C LYS A 209 -20.56 10.93 -23.55
N HIS A 210 -21.53 10.59 -24.42
CA HIS A 210 -21.21 10.16 -25.79
C HIS A 210 -20.78 11.35 -26.67
N LYS A 211 -21.23 12.58 -26.38
CA LYS A 211 -20.79 13.80 -27.07
C LYS A 211 -19.29 14.07 -26.92
N THR A 212 -18.71 13.87 -25.73
CA THR A 212 -17.27 14.09 -25.51
C THR A 212 -16.38 13.04 -26.18
N GLY A 213 -16.87 11.82 -26.40
CA GLY A 213 -16.13 10.73 -27.03
C GLY A 213 -15.97 10.82 -28.56
N HIS A 214 -16.87 11.54 -29.25
CA HIS A 214 -16.95 11.55 -30.72
C HIS A 214 -16.40 12.83 -31.40
N GLN A 215 -15.68 13.71 -30.69
CA GLN A 215 -15.15 14.99 -31.21
C GLN A 215 -14.04 14.88 -32.28
N SER A 216 -13.70 13.69 -32.80
CA SER A 216 -12.54 13.49 -33.68
C SER A 216 -12.81 12.90 -35.08
N SER A 217 -14.06 12.61 -35.46
CA SER A 217 -14.33 11.96 -36.76
C SER A 217 -14.74 12.93 -37.87
N LYS A 218 -13.84 13.20 -38.84
CA LYS A 218 -14.20 13.83 -40.12
C LYS A 218 -14.74 12.77 -41.08
N ASN A 219 -16.06 12.71 -41.28
CA ASN A 219 -16.66 11.82 -42.27
C ASN A 219 -17.74 12.55 -43.09
N SER A 220 -17.93 12.11 -44.34
CA SER A 220 -18.59 12.88 -45.42
C SER A 220 -20.12 12.72 -45.55
N LYS A 221 -20.79 12.05 -44.61
CA LYS A 221 -22.27 11.97 -44.60
C LYS A 221 -22.86 13.06 -43.71
N LEU A 222 -23.79 13.85 -44.26
CA LEU A 222 -24.58 14.85 -43.52
C LEU A 222 -25.30 14.15 -42.35
N LEU A 223 -25.23 14.70 -41.13
CA LEU A 223 -25.80 14.16 -39.89
C LEU A 223 -25.25 12.81 -39.38
N PHE A 224 -24.14 12.30 -39.91
CA PHE A 224 -23.53 11.04 -39.46
C PHE A 224 -23.20 11.00 -37.96
N ILE A 225 -22.70 12.11 -37.41
CA ILE A 225 -22.39 12.22 -35.98
C ILE A 225 -23.67 12.14 -35.16
N PHE A 226 -24.75 12.80 -35.61
CA PHE A 226 -26.06 12.73 -34.97
C PHE A 226 -26.59 11.29 -34.94
N ASP A 227 -26.55 10.58 -36.07
CA ASP A 227 -27.03 9.19 -36.14
C ASP A 227 -26.28 8.27 -35.19
N ARG A 228 -24.95 8.36 -35.17
CA ARG A 228 -24.13 7.54 -34.28
C ARG A 228 -24.40 7.87 -32.81
N MET A 229 -24.42 9.16 -32.48
CA MET A 229 -24.71 9.61 -31.11
C MET A 229 -26.10 9.16 -30.65
N PHE A 230 -27.10 9.26 -31.52
CA PHE A 230 -28.44 8.78 -31.25
C PHE A 230 -28.46 7.26 -31.06
N GLN A 231 -27.84 6.49 -31.96
CA GLN A 231 -27.80 5.03 -31.86
C GLN A 231 -27.13 4.57 -30.57
N ASP A 232 -25.96 5.11 -30.24
CA ASP A 232 -25.21 4.75 -29.03
C ASP A 232 -26.00 5.13 -27.77
N SER A 233 -26.54 6.36 -27.72
CA SER A 233 -27.29 6.85 -26.56
C SER A 233 -28.62 6.12 -26.39
N ASN A 234 -29.34 5.86 -27.49
CA ASN A 234 -30.60 5.13 -27.48
C ASN A 234 -30.39 3.67 -27.08
N LYS A 235 -29.34 3.03 -27.60
CA LYS A 235 -28.99 1.66 -27.21
C LYS A 235 -28.68 1.60 -25.72
N LYS A 236 -27.81 2.48 -25.22
CA LYS A 236 -27.46 2.50 -23.78
C LYS A 236 -28.67 2.81 -22.89
N TRP A 237 -29.60 3.65 -23.34
CA TRP A 237 -30.86 3.90 -22.66
C TRP A 237 -31.76 2.67 -22.58
N GLU A 238 -31.94 1.94 -23.69
CA GLU A 238 -32.74 0.72 -23.71
C GLU A 238 -32.07 -0.41 -22.91
N ASP A 239 -30.75 -0.55 -22.99
CA ASP A 239 -29.97 -1.48 -22.17
C ASP A 239 -30.16 -1.17 -20.67
N PHE A 240 -30.03 0.11 -20.27
CA PHE A 240 -30.26 0.56 -18.89
C PHE A 240 -31.68 0.24 -18.42
N LYS A 241 -32.67 0.48 -19.27
CA LYS A 241 -34.07 0.19 -18.98
C LYS A 241 -34.31 -1.31 -18.78
N GLN A 242 -33.74 -2.14 -19.64
CA GLN A 242 -33.84 -3.60 -19.53
C GLN A 242 -33.12 -4.12 -18.28
N ASP A 243 -31.94 -3.60 -17.99
CA ASP A 243 -31.16 -3.94 -16.79
C ASP A 243 -31.87 -3.54 -15.50
N LEU A 244 -32.56 -2.40 -15.51
CA LEU A 244 -33.36 -1.91 -14.39
C LEU A 244 -34.58 -2.82 -14.14
N GLN A 245 -35.28 -3.28 -15.19
CA GLN A 245 -36.40 -4.22 -15.03
C GLN A 245 -35.95 -5.59 -14.53
N ASN A 246 -34.79 -6.07 -14.99
CA ASN A 246 -34.25 -7.36 -14.61
C ASN A 246 -33.49 -7.33 -13.26
N GLY A 247 -33.26 -6.13 -12.72
CA GLY A 247 -32.42 -5.90 -11.55
C GLY A 247 -30.94 -6.22 -11.77
N THR A 248 -30.50 -6.35 -13.03
CA THR A 248 -29.12 -6.66 -13.43
C THR A 248 -28.24 -5.43 -13.60
N ILE A 249 -28.79 -4.25 -13.30
CA ILE A 249 -28.07 -2.99 -13.30
C ILE A 249 -26.78 -3.05 -12.48
N LYS A 250 -25.70 -2.51 -13.02
CA LYS A 250 -24.39 -2.47 -12.38
C LYS A 250 -24.17 -1.15 -11.65
N TYR A 251 -23.17 -1.07 -10.78
CA TYR A 251 -22.96 0.14 -9.98
C TYR A 251 -22.46 1.33 -10.81
N LYS A 252 -21.65 1.10 -11.84
CA LYS A 252 -21.23 2.16 -12.77
C LYS A 252 -22.43 2.73 -13.52
N ASP A 253 -23.50 1.95 -13.71
CA ASP A 253 -24.74 2.46 -14.28
C ASP A 253 -25.54 3.33 -13.30
N LEU A 254 -25.27 3.26 -12.00
CA LEU A 254 -25.84 4.19 -11.02
C LEU A 254 -25.15 5.56 -11.03
N GLU A 255 -23.96 5.67 -11.63
CA GLU A 255 -23.28 6.96 -11.81
C GLU A 255 -24.12 7.93 -12.66
N TRP A 256 -24.93 7.42 -13.60
CA TRP A 256 -25.86 8.22 -14.40
C TRP A 256 -26.91 8.96 -13.55
N MET A 257 -27.12 8.53 -12.31
CA MET A 257 -28.08 9.10 -11.36
C MET A 257 -27.40 9.97 -10.28
N SER A 258 -26.08 9.94 -10.19
CA SER A 258 -25.31 10.65 -9.17
C SER A 258 -24.93 12.06 -9.65
N ILE A 259 -25.08 13.08 -8.81
CA ILE A 259 -24.53 14.42 -9.09
C ILE A 259 -23.15 14.47 -8.41
N ALA A 260 -22.16 15.01 -9.13
CA ALA A 260 -20.79 15.15 -8.65
C ALA A 260 -20.75 15.74 -7.22
N LYS A 261 -20.50 14.86 -6.23
CA LYS A 261 -20.13 15.07 -4.81
C LYS A 261 -21.07 14.57 -3.71
N SER A 262 -22.23 13.97 -3.97
CA SER A 262 -22.93 13.18 -2.92
C SER A 262 -23.40 11.81 -3.42
N ASN A 263 -22.80 10.75 -2.86
CA ASN A 263 -23.20 9.36 -3.07
C ASN A 263 -24.28 8.93 -2.05
N GLU A 264 -25.20 9.84 -1.70
CA GLU A 264 -26.29 9.50 -0.78
C GLU A 264 -27.34 8.68 -1.52
N THR A 265 -27.54 7.44 -1.07
CA THR A 265 -28.49 6.48 -1.63
C THR A 265 -29.88 7.08 -1.80
N ASP A 266 -30.32 7.93 -0.87
CA ASP A 266 -31.64 8.59 -0.94
C ASP A 266 -31.77 9.55 -2.12
N HIS A 267 -30.69 10.25 -2.49
CA HIS A 267 -30.70 11.14 -3.65
C HIS A 267 -30.77 10.34 -4.96
N ILE A 268 -30.00 9.26 -5.08
CA ILE A 268 -30.05 8.34 -6.23
C ILE A 268 -31.47 7.78 -6.39
N MET A 269 -32.07 7.35 -5.29
CA MET A 269 -33.42 6.77 -5.29
C MET A 269 -34.49 7.79 -5.69
N LYS A 270 -34.45 9.00 -5.12
CA LYS A 270 -35.40 10.06 -5.46
C LYS A 270 -35.34 10.39 -6.96
N ARG A 271 -34.12 10.46 -7.51
CA ARG A 271 -33.94 10.73 -8.93
C ARG A 271 -34.44 9.58 -9.80
N LEU A 272 -34.20 8.33 -9.39
CA LEU A 272 -34.75 7.16 -10.08
C LEU A 272 -36.29 7.20 -10.08
N GLU A 273 -36.93 7.51 -8.95
CA GLU A 273 -38.39 7.67 -8.83
C GLU A 273 -38.93 8.72 -9.82
N ASP A 274 -38.29 9.89 -9.89
CA ASP A 274 -38.67 10.97 -10.81
C ASP A 274 -38.51 10.58 -12.29
N GLU A 275 -37.57 9.68 -12.61
CA GLU A 275 -37.27 9.22 -13.96
C GLU A 275 -38.14 8.04 -14.43
N MET A 276 -38.78 7.30 -13.50
CA MET A 276 -39.59 6.11 -13.83
C MET A 276 -40.73 6.39 -14.82
N LYS A 277 -41.31 7.60 -14.77
CA LYS A 277 -42.35 8.02 -15.74
C LYS A 277 -41.84 8.09 -17.19
N TYR A 278 -40.55 8.34 -17.39
CA TYR A 278 -39.94 8.42 -18.72
C TYR A 278 -39.37 7.07 -19.17
N LEU A 279 -38.78 6.29 -18.25
CA LEU A 279 -38.28 4.94 -18.52
C LEU A 279 -39.44 3.98 -18.86
N PHE A 280 -40.52 4.04 -18.08
CA PHE A 280 -41.68 3.16 -18.21
C PHE A 280 -43.01 3.93 -18.25
N PRO A 281 -43.27 4.68 -19.33
CA PRO A 281 -44.47 5.50 -19.46
C PRO A 281 -45.77 4.68 -19.49
N ARG A 282 -45.69 3.39 -19.84
CA ARG A 282 -46.84 2.47 -19.92
C ARG A 282 -47.19 1.77 -18.60
N LEU A 283 -46.27 1.74 -17.63
CA LEU A 283 -46.53 1.13 -16.32
C LEU A 283 -47.33 2.08 -15.43
N ASN A 284 -48.12 1.53 -14.51
CA ASN A 284 -48.80 2.34 -13.50
C ASN A 284 -47.85 2.73 -12.36
N ASP A 285 -48.29 3.62 -11.47
CA ASP A 285 -47.42 4.15 -10.40
C ASP A 285 -47.04 3.10 -9.34
N GLU A 286 -47.86 2.06 -9.13
CA GLU A 286 -47.54 0.96 -8.21
C GLU A 286 -46.44 0.05 -8.77
N GLU A 287 -46.54 -0.32 -10.05
CA GLU A 287 -45.54 -1.10 -10.77
C GLU A 287 -44.19 -0.37 -10.80
N ARG A 288 -44.21 0.94 -11.07
CA ARG A 288 -43.00 1.78 -11.03
C ARG A 288 -42.37 1.80 -9.64
N LYS A 289 -43.17 2.03 -8.59
CA LYS A 289 -42.69 1.99 -7.20
C LYS A 289 -42.12 0.63 -6.82
N SER A 290 -42.71 -0.47 -7.32
CA SER A 290 -42.22 -1.83 -7.07
C SER A 290 -40.80 -2.01 -7.62
N ILE A 291 -40.53 -1.57 -8.84
CA ILE A 291 -39.19 -1.66 -9.45
C ILE A 291 -38.18 -0.85 -8.64
N VAL A 292 -38.53 0.40 -8.26
CA VAL A 292 -37.64 1.25 -7.45
C VAL A 292 -37.35 0.62 -6.09
N ASN A 293 -38.36 0.08 -5.42
CA ASN A 293 -38.20 -0.54 -4.11
C ASN A 293 -37.30 -1.78 -4.17
N ASP A 294 -37.44 -2.62 -5.20
CA ASP A 294 -36.55 -3.77 -5.41
C ASP A 294 -35.09 -3.33 -5.57
N VAL A 295 -34.84 -2.31 -6.40
CA VAL A 295 -33.51 -1.71 -6.59
C VAL A 295 -32.97 -1.10 -5.29
N ARG A 296 -33.82 -0.41 -4.51
CA ARG A 296 -33.49 0.16 -3.20
C ARG A 296 -33.01 -0.91 -2.22
N ILE A 297 -33.73 -2.02 -2.12
CA ILE A 297 -33.38 -3.14 -1.25
C ILE A 297 -32.01 -3.72 -1.65
N LYS A 298 -31.80 -3.98 -2.94
CA LYS A 298 -30.54 -4.56 -3.44
C LYS A 298 -29.34 -3.64 -3.22
N ILE A 299 -29.49 -2.33 -3.42
CA ILE A 299 -28.43 -1.36 -3.15
C ILE A 299 -28.09 -1.31 -1.67
N LYS A 300 -29.10 -1.33 -0.78
CA LYS A 300 -28.88 -1.37 0.66
C LYS A 300 -28.10 -2.62 1.07
N LYS A 301 -28.53 -3.81 0.62
CA LYS A 301 -27.83 -5.09 0.89
C LYS A 301 -26.35 -5.05 0.50
N LYS A 302 -26.01 -4.40 -0.60
CA LYS A 302 -24.60 -4.25 -1.01
C LYS A 302 -23.81 -3.26 -0.17
N MET A 303 -24.44 -2.21 0.35
CA MET A 303 -23.79 -1.32 1.33
C MET A 303 -23.51 -2.08 2.62
N ASP A 304 -24.50 -2.81 3.10
CA ASP A 304 -24.39 -3.67 4.28
C ASP A 304 -23.31 -4.74 4.05
N LEU A 305 -23.26 -5.34 2.85
CA LEU A 305 -22.21 -6.27 2.43
C LEU A 305 -20.81 -5.65 2.50
N LYS A 306 -20.64 -4.40 2.08
CA LYS A 306 -19.34 -3.72 2.16
C LYS A 306 -18.89 -3.54 3.61
N GLU A 307 -19.82 -3.26 4.51
CA GLU A 307 -19.52 -3.16 5.95
C GLU A 307 -19.23 -4.51 6.60
N GLN A 308 -19.92 -5.57 6.15
CA GLN A 308 -19.82 -6.92 6.72
C GLN A 308 -18.72 -7.77 6.08
N LEU A 309 -18.19 -7.38 4.91
CA LEU A 309 -17.21 -8.16 4.16
C LEU A 309 -15.98 -8.49 5.02
N GLN A 310 -15.34 -7.48 5.60
CA GLN A 310 -14.16 -7.68 6.43
C GLN A 310 -14.46 -8.53 7.69
N PRO A 311 -15.53 -8.24 8.47
CA PRO A 311 -15.94 -9.12 9.57
C PRO A 311 -16.18 -10.58 9.17
N TRP A 312 -16.78 -10.84 8.01
CA TRP A 312 -17.04 -12.20 7.53
C TRP A 312 -15.77 -12.92 7.06
N ILE A 313 -14.80 -12.21 6.49
CA ILE A 313 -13.47 -12.75 6.17
C ILE A 313 -12.76 -13.21 7.44
N GLU A 314 -12.75 -12.38 8.47
CA GLU A 314 -12.14 -12.74 9.75
C GLU A 314 -12.89 -13.88 10.44
N LEU A 315 -14.22 -13.91 10.36
CA LEU A 315 -15.01 -15.05 10.85
C LEU A 315 -14.63 -16.36 10.13
N LYS A 316 -14.44 -16.33 8.80
CA LYS A 316 -13.97 -17.51 8.03
C LYS A 316 -12.62 -17.99 8.56
N GLU A 317 -11.66 -17.08 8.69
CA GLU A 317 -10.31 -17.39 9.17
C GLU A 317 -10.33 -17.98 10.60
N VAL A 318 -11.06 -17.35 11.51
CA VAL A 318 -11.19 -17.82 12.91
C VAL A 318 -11.86 -19.19 12.96
N THR A 319 -12.94 -19.41 12.19
CA THR A 319 -13.67 -20.67 12.19
C THR A 319 -12.81 -21.81 11.65
N GLU A 320 -12.05 -21.59 10.58
CA GLU A 320 -11.11 -22.58 10.03
C GLU A 320 -9.94 -22.87 10.97
N ARG A 321 -9.40 -21.87 11.68
CA ARG A 321 -8.37 -22.12 12.70
C ARG A 321 -8.92 -22.93 13.88
N ILE A 322 -10.09 -22.55 14.39
CA ILE A 322 -10.70 -23.21 15.56
C ILE A 322 -11.08 -24.67 15.26
N LYS A 323 -11.43 -25.00 14.01
CA LYS A 323 -11.67 -26.37 13.54
C LYS A 323 -10.48 -27.30 13.82
N GLU A 324 -9.25 -26.79 13.80
CA GLU A 324 -8.04 -27.59 14.08
C GLU A 324 -7.90 -27.98 15.56
N TYR A 325 -8.64 -27.33 16.46
CA TYR A 325 -8.52 -27.52 17.91
C TYR A 325 -9.54 -28.52 18.47
N TYR A 326 -10.47 -28.99 17.64
CA TYR A 326 -11.57 -29.83 18.08
C TYR A 326 -11.07 -31.17 18.65
N PRO A 327 -11.48 -31.57 19.86
CA PRO A 327 -10.99 -32.79 20.49
C PRO A 327 -11.39 -34.03 19.68
N CYS A 328 -10.38 -34.83 19.30
CA CYS A 328 -10.58 -36.11 18.62
C CYS A 328 -11.32 -37.06 19.57
N LYS A 329 -12.49 -37.57 19.17
CA LYS A 329 -13.19 -38.64 19.90
C LYS A 329 -12.49 -39.98 19.68
N ASP A 330 -11.34 -40.17 20.31
CA ASP A 330 -10.65 -41.46 20.35
C ASP A 330 -10.94 -42.17 21.68
N GLU A 331 -12.14 -42.74 21.78
CA GLU A 331 -12.43 -43.92 22.62
C GLU A 331 -13.50 -44.77 21.92
N ILE A 332 -13.12 -45.44 20.84
CA ILE A 332 -13.80 -46.67 20.42
C ILE A 332 -12.82 -47.80 20.67
N LYS A 333 -13.22 -48.69 21.57
CA LYS A 333 -12.45 -49.87 21.98
C LYS A 333 -12.04 -50.68 20.75
N GLU A 334 -10.76 -51.05 20.72
CA GLU A 334 -10.21 -52.09 19.85
C GLU A 334 -11.06 -53.36 20.02
N ASP A 335 -11.94 -53.62 19.06
CA ASP A 335 -12.35 -54.95 18.59
C ASP A 335 -13.46 -54.74 17.54
N GLU A 336 -13.06 -54.28 16.35
CA GLU A 336 -13.68 -54.56 15.04
C GLU A 336 -13.08 -53.62 13.97
N VAL A 337 -11.91 -53.99 13.45
CA VAL A 337 -11.40 -53.42 12.20
C VAL A 337 -11.80 -54.34 11.07
N LYS A 338 -12.71 -53.86 10.20
CA LYS A 338 -12.58 -53.94 8.73
C LYS A 338 -13.77 -53.26 8.05
N GLU A 339 -13.45 -52.38 7.09
CA GLU A 339 -14.34 -51.72 6.13
C GLU A 339 -15.14 -50.50 6.60
N ALA A 340 -14.43 -49.44 6.98
CA ALA A 340 -14.69 -48.10 6.46
C ALA A 340 -13.38 -47.31 6.48
N GLU A 341 -13.00 -46.77 5.33
CA GLU A 341 -11.87 -45.87 5.16
C GLU A 341 -11.90 -44.74 6.20
N LYS A 342 -10.72 -44.39 6.74
CA LYS A 342 -10.37 -43.10 7.37
C LYS A 342 -11.53 -42.09 7.48
N LYS A 343 -12.40 -42.23 8.47
CA LYS A 343 -13.17 -41.08 8.98
C LYS A 343 -12.25 -40.34 9.94
N GLU A 344 -11.45 -39.43 9.39
CA GLU A 344 -10.92 -38.33 10.20
C GLU A 344 -12.11 -37.65 10.89
N ASN A 345 -12.13 -37.64 12.22
CA ASN A 345 -13.06 -36.84 13.01
C ASN A 345 -12.72 -35.34 12.87
N LYS A 346 -12.92 -34.77 11.67
CA LYS A 346 -12.94 -33.33 11.45
C LYS A 346 -14.40 -32.87 11.42
N ILE A 347 -14.68 -31.70 12.00
CA ILE A 347 -15.98 -31.02 11.78
C ILE A 347 -16.24 -30.98 10.27
N ASN A 348 -17.41 -31.47 9.86
CA ASN A 348 -17.78 -31.51 8.45
C ASN A 348 -18.20 -30.11 7.97
N GLU A 349 -17.74 -29.74 6.78
CA GLU A 349 -18.24 -28.58 6.05
C GLU A 349 -19.62 -28.90 5.46
N ASP A 350 -20.65 -28.34 6.08
CA ASP A 350 -22.02 -28.40 5.59
C ASP A 350 -22.22 -27.48 4.37
N ASP A 351 -23.32 -27.71 3.64
CA ASP A 351 -23.59 -26.99 2.39
C ASP A 351 -23.80 -25.48 2.61
N GLN A 352 -24.28 -25.06 3.79
CA GLN A 352 -24.44 -23.64 4.11
C GLN A 352 -23.08 -22.96 4.24
N TRP A 353 -22.12 -23.59 4.93
CA TRP A 353 -20.76 -23.07 5.05
C TRP A 353 -20.05 -22.98 3.69
N LYS A 354 -20.16 -24.01 2.85
CA LYS A 354 -19.59 -23.98 1.50
C LYS A 354 -20.18 -22.87 0.63
N ALA A 355 -21.49 -22.64 0.75
CA ALA A 355 -22.16 -21.54 0.06
C ALA A 355 -21.67 -20.18 0.55
N PHE A 356 -21.51 -20.00 1.87
CA PHE A 356 -20.92 -18.80 2.48
C PHE A 356 -19.50 -18.55 1.96
N VAL A 357 -18.61 -19.54 2.02
CA VAL A 357 -17.21 -19.41 1.57
C VAL A 357 -17.15 -19.01 0.10
N LYS A 358 -17.94 -19.66 -0.76
CA LYS A 358 -17.98 -19.36 -2.20
C LYS A 358 -18.54 -17.97 -2.50
N ALA A 359 -19.58 -17.54 -1.79
CA ALA A 359 -20.16 -16.21 -1.94
C ALA A 359 -19.17 -15.11 -1.50
N LEU A 360 -18.41 -15.37 -0.42
CA LEU A 360 -17.40 -14.46 0.10
C LEU A 360 -16.20 -14.32 -0.87
N GLU A 361 -15.68 -15.43 -1.39
CA GLU A 361 -14.57 -15.44 -2.36
C GLU A 361 -14.92 -14.69 -3.65
N LYS A 362 -16.14 -14.89 -4.17
CA LYS A 362 -16.64 -14.14 -5.34
C LYS A 362 -16.61 -12.62 -5.06
N MET A 363 -16.99 -12.19 -3.86
CA MET A 363 -17.01 -10.76 -3.49
C MET A 363 -15.62 -10.17 -3.28
N GLU A 364 -14.69 -10.95 -2.70
CA GLU A 364 -13.29 -10.55 -2.57
C GLU A 364 -12.63 -10.34 -3.93
N GLU A 365 -12.81 -11.28 -4.86
CA GLU A 365 -12.25 -11.20 -6.22
C GLU A 365 -12.74 -9.95 -6.96
N ILE A 366 -14.03 -9.64 -6.85
CA ILE A 366 -14.65 -8.46 -7.46
C ILE A 366 -14.09 -7.17 -6.84
N THR A 367 -13.85 -7.15 -5.54
CA THR A 367 -13.28 -5.99 -4.85
C THR A 367 -11.83 -5.73 -5.29
N ARG A 368 -11.05 -6.78 -5.60
CA ARG A 368 -9.65 -6.67 -6.08
C ARG A 368 -9.53 -6.29 -7.56
N THR A 369 -10.38 -6.84 -8.43
CA THR A 369 -10.23 -6.74 -9.90
C THR A 369 -10.80 -5.46 -10.53
N SER A 370 -11.47 -4.60 -9.74
CA SER A 370 -12.21 -3.41 -10.22
C SER A 370 -13.35 -3.70 -11.21
N GLU A 371 -13.73 -4.98 -11.34
CA GLU A 371 -14.88 -5.42 -12.13
C GLU A 371 -16.19 -4.97 -11.47
N ASP A 372 -17.13 -4.49 -12.28
CA ASP A 372 -18.40 -3.95 -11.78
C ASP A 372 -19.48 -5.04 -11.79
N ILE A 373 -19.87 -5.48 -10.58
CA ILE A 373 -20.91 -6.49 -10.33
C ILE A 373 -22.31 -5.88 -10.42
N SER A 374 -23.30 -6.69 -10.83
CA SER A 374 -24.70 -6.27 -10.76
C SER A 374 -25.19 -6.15 -9.31
N ILE A 375 -26.14 -5.24 -9.06
CA ILE A 375 -26.74 -5.09 -7.72
C ILE A 375 -27.45 -6.38 -7.25
N LYS A 376 -27.96 -7.18 -8.20
CA LYS A 376 -28.61 -8.46 -7.92
C LYS A 376 -27.61 -9.49 -7.43
N GLU A 377 -26.50 -9.69 -8.13
CA GLU A 377 -25.49 -10.66 -7.70
C GLU A 377 -24.87 -10.27 -6.35
N ALA A 378 -24.67 -8.98 -6.10
CA ALA A 378 -24.17 -8.52 -4.80
C ALA A 378 -25.20 -8.79 -3.68
N ALA A 379 -26.49 -8.54 -3.94
CA ALA A 379 -27.56 -8.86 -2.99
C ALA A 379 -27.68 -10.38 -2.73
N GLU A 380 -27.52 -11.21 -3.76
CA GLU A 380 -27.51 -12.68 -3.61
C GLU A 380 -26.31 -13.17 -2.78
N CYS A 381 -25.12 -12.59 -2.98
CA CYS A 381 -23.95 -12.90 -2.15
C CYS A 381 -24.18 -12.48 -0.70
N TYR A 382 -24.75 -11.29 -0.48
CA TYR A 382 -25.12 -10.83 0.86
C TYR A 382 -26.13 -11.76 1.52
N ASP A 383 -27.22 -12.11 0.84
CA ASP A 383 -28.27 -12.98 1.39
C ASP A 383 -27.69 -14.36 1.75
N THR A 384 -26.87 -14.93 0.87
CA THR A 384 -26.20 -16.21 1.12
C THR A 384 -25.32 -16.14 2.37
N CYS A 385 -24.53 -15.08 2.51
CA CYS A 385 -23.66 -14.93 3.67
C CYS A 385 -24.46 -14.65 4.96
N PHE A 386 -25.47 -13.79 4.87
CA PHE A 386 -26.32 -13.40 5.98
C PHE A 386 -27.15 -14.58 6.50
N GLU A 387 -27.73 -15.39 5.63
CA GLU A 387 -28.46 -16.60 6.02
C GLU A 387 -27.56 -17.62 6.74
N CYS A 388 -26.29 -17.69 6.35
CA CYS A 388 -25.32 -18.58 6.98
C CYS A 388 -24.92 -18.11 8.38
N VAL A 389 -24.50 -16.85 8.54
CA VAL A 389 -23.84 -16.38 9.78
C VAL A 389 -24.46 -15.14 10.44
N GLY A 390 -25.32 -14.39 9.74
CA GLY A 390 -25.99 -13.19 10.25
C GLY A 390 -25.07 -11.98 10.50
N GLU A 391 -25.52 -11.06 11.36
CA GLU A 391 -24.88 -9.75 11.60
C GLU A 391 -23.81 -9.74 12.70
N GLY A 392 -23.68 -10.83 13.46
CA GLY A 392 -22.87 -10.87 14.69
C GLY A 392 -21.36 -10.68 14.48
N ALA A 393 -20.87 -10.88 13.24
CA ALA A 393 -19.44 -10.82 12.93
C ALA A 393 -18.83 -9.45 13.19
N LYS A 394 -19.55 -8.38 12.81
CA LYS A 394 -19.08 -7.00 13.01
C LYS A 394 -18.82 -6.69 14.50
N VAL A 395 -19.73 -7.11 15.38
CA VAL A 395 -19.60 -6.92 16.83
C VAL A 395 -18.41 -7.73 17.39
N CYS A 396 -18.20 -8.96 16.92
CA CYS A 396 -17.06 -9.78 17.33
C CYS A 396 -15.72 -9.16 16.92
N MET A 397 -15.67 -8.56 15.73
CA MET A 397 -14.50 -7.84 15.23
C MET A 397 -14.23 -6.58 16.05
N GLU A 398 -15.25 -5.73 16.27
CA GLU A 398 -15.14 -4.48 17.03
C GLU A 398 -14.77 -4.69 18.51
N THR A 399 -15.24 -5.78 19.12
CA THR A 399 -14.89 -6.16 20.50
C THR A 399 -13.50 -6.79 20.62
N GLY A 400 -12.81 -7.06 19.50
CA GLY A 400 -11.49 -7.69 19.48
C GLY A 400 -11.50 -9.20 19.73
N LEU A 401 -12.67 -9.85 19.72
CA LEU A 401 -12.81 -11.28 19.97
C LEU A 401 -12.06 -12.12 18.93
N PHE A 402 -12.20 -11.81 17.64
CA PHE A 402 -11.53 -12.56 16.57
C PHE A 402 -10.01 -12.52 16.71
N LYS A 403 -9.45 -11.36 17.07
CA LYS A 403 -8.02 -11.20 17.33
C LYS A 403 -7.55 -12.10 18.49
N ILE A 404 -8.28 -12.12 19.61
CA ILE A 404 -7.93 -12.99 20.75
C ILE A 404 -8.02 -14.46 20.36
N LEU A 405 -9.04 -14.87 19.60
CA LEU A 405 -9.18 -16.26 19.16
C LEU A 405 -8.05 -16.73 18.23
N ILE A 406 -7.45 -15.79 17.48
CA ILE A 406 -6.29 -16.04 16.62
C ILE A 406 -4.99 -16.04 17.44
N ASP A 407 -4.74 -14.97 18.20
CA ASP A 407 -3.46 -14.74 18.89
C ASP A 407 -3.23 -15.76 20.03
N CYS A 408 -4.30 -16.35 20.56
CA CYS A 408 -4.25 -17.23 21.73
C CYS A 408 -4.40 -18.72 21.41
N GLU A 409 -4.04 -19.13 20.19
CA GLU A 409 -4.14 -20.50 19.67
C GLU A 409 -3.68 -21.58 20.68
N ASN A 410 -2.48 -21.44 21.26
CA ASN A 410 -1.92 -22.45 22.16
C ASN A 410 -2.77 -22.66 23.42
N GLN A 411 -3.30 -21.58 24.01
CA GLN A 411 -4.13 -21.67 25.22
C GLN A 411 -5.52 -22.23 24.92
N LEU A 412 -6.08 -21.89 23.75
CA LEU A 412 -7.37 -22.42 23.30
C LEU A 412 -7.28 -23.92 23.01
N LYS A 413 -6.18 -24.39 22.39
CA LYS A 413 -5.91 -25.83 22.23
C LYS A 413 -5.89 -26.56 23.57
N ILE A 414 -5.27 -25.98 24.59
CA ILE A 414 -5.23 -26.57 25.94
C ILE A 414 -6.64 -26.66 26.55
N LEU A 415 -7.44 -25.60 26.46
CA LEU A 415 -8.83 -25.60 26.95
C LEU A 415 -9.74 -26.62 26.22
N ALA A 416 -9.45 -26.90 24.95
CA ALA A 416 -10.21 -27.83 24.13
C ALA A 416 -9.81 -29.30 24.32
N SER A 417 -8.53 -29.59 24.58
CA SER A 417 -7.97 -30.95 24.52
C SER A 417 -7.52 -31.54 25.86
N ASN A 418 -7.19 -30.71 26.85
CA ASN A 418 -6.65 -31.22 28.11
C ASN A 418 -7.79 -31.71 29.03
N THR A 419 -7.66 -32.94 29.54
CA THR A 419 -8.66 -33.57 30.43
C THR A 419 -8.97 -32.70 31.65
N ASN A 420 -7.97 -31.97 32.14
CA ASN A 420 -8.08 -31.11 33.30
C ASN A 420 -9.07 -29.94 33.16
N PHE A 421 -9.31 -29.47 31.92
CA PHE A 421 -10.25 -28.40 31.63
C PHE A 421 -11.56 -28.90 30.99
N THR A 422 -11.53 -30.09 30.39
CA THR A 422 -12.69 -30.71 29.71
C THR A 422 -13.49 -31.65 30.61
N ASN A 423 -12.84 -32.30 31.59
CA ASN A 423 -13.48 -33.12 32.61
C ASN A 423 -13.99 -32.25 33.77
N GLU A 424 -15.29 -32.33 34.06
CA GLU A 424 -15.92 -31.49 35.09
C GLU A 424 -15.36 -31.72 36.50
N LYS A 425 -14.91 -32.94 36.82
CA LYS A 425 -14.35 -33.28 38.13
C LYS A 425 -12.95 -32.69 38.31
N GLU A 426 -12.06 -32.91 37.33
CA GLU A 426 -10.69 -32.38 37.34
C GLU A 426 -10.69 -30.84 37.31
N PHE A 427 -11.59 -30.24 36.52
CA PHE A 427 -11.73 -28.79 36.45
C PHE A 427 -12.15 -28.17 37.79
N LYS A 428 -13.04 -28.83 38.55
CA LYS A 428 -13.42 -28.38 39.91
C LYS A 428 -12.26 -28.49 40.91
N GLU A 429 -11.42 -29.51 40.79
CA GLU A 429 -10.22 -29.66 41.62
C GLU A 429 -9.19 -28.56 41.30
N ILE A 430 -8.98 -28.21 40.03
CA ILE A 430 -8.14 -27.07 39.62
C ILE A 430 -8.68 -25.75 40.15
N LEU A 431 -9.99 -25.48 40.00
CA LEU A 431 -10.58 -24.25 40.51
C LEU A 431 -10.44 -24.13 42.02
N HIS A 432 -10.56 -25.24 42.75
CA HIS A 432 -10.32 -25.27 44.19
C HIS A 432 -8.87 -24.93 44.54
N VAL A 433 -7.89 -25.54 43.87
CA VAL A 433 -6.46 -25.26 44.08
C VAL A 433 -6.09 -23.82 43.75
N LEU A 434 -6.64 -23.26 42.67
CA LEU A 434 -6.40 -21.86 42.28
C LEU A 434 -7.03 -20.85 43.26
N ARG A 435 -8.19 -21.14 43.83
CA ARG A 435 -8.85 -20.30 44.84
C ARG A 435 -8.11 -20.27 46.18
N GLU A 436 -7.58 -21.43 46.58
CA GLU A 436 -6.81 -21.58 47.82
C GLU A 436 -5.34 -21.11 47.68
N ASN A 437 -4.93 -20.67 46.49
CA ASN A 437 -3.57 -20.19 46.23
C ASN A 437 -3.30 -18.82 46.87
N SER A 438 -2.05 -18.55 47.25
CA SER A 438 -1.66 -17.27 47.84
C SER A 438 -1.51 -16.10 46.85
N HIS A 439 -1.41 -16.38 45.55
CA HIS A 439 -1.29 -15.35 44.51
C HIS A 439 -2.66 -14.83 44.06
N GLN A 440 -2.84 -13.52 44.19
CA GLN A 440 -4.07 -12.83 43.76
C GLN A 440 -4.37 -13.06 42.28
N ASP A 441 -3.34 -13.14 41.43
CA ASP A 441 -3.50 -13.35 39.99
C ASP A 441 -4.08 -14.73 39.65
N LEU A 442 -3.70 -15.77 40.41
CA LEU A 442 -4.29 -17.11 40.25
C LEU A 442 -5.72 -17.19 40.78
N GLN A 443 -6.05 -16.45 41.84
CA GLN A 443 -7.43 -16.33 42.32
C GLN A 443 -8.32 -15.59 41.31
N ASN A 444 -7.77 -14.52 40.70
CA ASN A 444 -8.43 -13.77 39.63
C ASN A 444 -8.60 -14.64 38.36
N LEU A 445 -7.62 -15.51 38.07
CA LEU A 445 -7.71 -16.48 36.99
C LEU A 445 -8.77 -17.55 37.26
N ALA A 446 -8.92 -18.03 38.50
CA ALA A 446 -9.98 -18.98 38.87
C ALA A 446 -11.38 -18.41 38.55
N SER A 447 -11.59 -17.13 38.90
CA SER A 447 -12.84 -16.43 38.60
C SER A 447 -13.06 -16.27 37.09
N SER A 448 -11.98 -16.06 36.33
CA SER A 448 -12.03 -15.90 34.86
C SER A 448 -12.30 -17.23 34.16
N LEU A 449 -11.63 -18.32 34.58
CA LEU A 449 -11.82 -19.68 34.06
C LEU A 449 -13.22 -20.21 34.37
N GLU A 450 -13.79 -19.90 35.54
CA GLU A 450 -15.15 -20.28 35.91
C GLU A 450 -16.21 -19.66 34.98
N CYS A 451 -15.96 -18.45 34.49
CA CYS A 451 -16.82 -17.79 33.49
C CYS A 451 -16.57 -18.33 32.08
N VAL A 452 -15.31 -18.50 31.70
CA VAL A 452 -14.89 -18.79 30.31
C VAL A 452 -15.10 -20.25 29.94
N ASN A 453 -14.69 -21.19 30.79
CA ASN A 453 -14.68 -22.61 30.43
C ASN A 453 -16.08 -23.15 30.06
N PRO A 454 -17.17 -22.89 30.81
CA PRO A 454 -18.49 -23.39 30.45
C PRO A 454 -19.00 -22.90 29.07
N VAL A 455 -18.59 -21.69 28.67
CA VAL A 455 -18.94 -21.12 27.36
C VAL A 455 -18.12 -21.79 26.25
N MET A 456 -16.81 -21.97 26.46
CA MET A 456 -15.94 -22.66 25.52
C MET A 456 -16.34 -24.13 25.34
N GLN A 457 -16.75 -24.83 26.42
CA GLN A 457 -17.26 -26.20 26.34
C GLN A 457 -18.55 -26.34 25.52
N LYS A 458 -19.33 -25.26 25.34
CA LYS A 458 -20.47 -25.25 24.41
C LYS A 458 -20.00 -25.11 22.96
N LEU A 459 -18.97 -24.29 22.74
CA LEU A 459 -18.36 -24.10 21.43
C LEU A 459 -17.67 -25.38 20.91
N TRP A 460 -17.16 -26.23 21.80
CA TRP A 460 -16.61 -27.55 21.50
C TRP A 460 -17.67 -28.65 21.21
N LYS A 461 -18.96 -28.31 21.21
CA LYS A 461 -20.07 -29.25 20.94
C LYS A 461 -20.80 -29.00 19.62
N SER A 462 -20.32 -28.07 18.79
CA SER A 462 -20.82 -27.81 17.44
C SER A 462 -20.62 -29.01 16.51
N ASN A 463 -21.62 -29.29 15.66
CA ASN A 463 -21.64 -30.49 14.83
C ASN A 463 -21.07 -30.28 13.41
N ASN A 464 -21.09 -29.05 12.92
CA ASN A 464 -20.65 -28.65 11.58
C ASN A 464 -20.03 -27.23 11.62
N MET A 465 -19.47 -26.79 10.50
CA MET A 465 -18.79 -25.49 10.40
C MET A 465 -19.74 -24.31 10.59
N THR A 466 -20.97 -24.38 10.07
CA THR A 466 -21.97 -23.31 10.28
C THR A 466 -22.35 -23.17 11.76
N ASP A 467 -22.55 -24.28 12.47
CA ASP A 467 -22.83 -24.28 13.91
C ASP A 467 -21.64 -23.75 14.72
N LEU A 468 -20.41 -24.05 14.29
CA LEU A 468 -19.19 -23.51 14.90
C LEU A 468 -19.09 -22.00 14.70
N ALA A 469 -19.29 -21.50 13.49
CA ALA A 469 -19.30 -20.07 13.20
C ALA A 469 -20.37 -19.33 14.02
N LYS A 470 -21.60 -19.87 14.08
CA LYS A 470 -22.68 -19.30 14.91
C LYS A 470 -22.33 -19.33 16.41
N ALA A 471 -21.70 -20.40 16.88
CA ALA A 471 -21.25 -20.49 18.27
C ALA A 471 -20.18 -19.44 18.59
N ILE A 472 -19.21 -19.22 17.70
CA ILE A 472 -18.20 -18.16 17.81
C ILE A 472 -18.88 -16.80 17.89
N LEU A 473 -19.83 -16.51 17.00
CA LEU A 473 -20.56 -15.24 17.01
C LEU A 473 -21.35 -15.02 18.30
N SER A 474 -21.91 -16.10 18.86
CA SER A 474 -22.66 -16.04 20.12
C SER A 474 -21.78 -15.71 21.34
N LEU A 475 -20.44 -15.86 21.26
CA LEU A 475 -19.55 -15.50 22.36
C LEU A 475 -19.64 -14.01 22.72
N SER A 476 -19.82 -13.15 21.71
CA SER A 476 -19.96 -11.69 21.90
C SER A 476 -21.24 -11.31 22.65
N SER A 477 -22.28 -12.14 22.58
CA SER A 477 -23.57 -11.91 23.28
C SER A 477 -23.49 -12.10 24.80
N ASN A 478 -22.39 -12.67 25.32
CA ASN A 478 -22.12 -12.76 26.76
C ASN A 478 -21.49 -11.48 27.35
N GLY A 479 -21.37 -10.41 26.56
CA GLY A 479 -20.95 -9.07 26.97
C GLY A 479 -19.43 -8.82 26.91
N GLN A 480 -19.03 -7.53 26.93
CA GLN A 480 -17.62 -7.08 26.87
C GLN A 480 -16.72 -7.78 27.90
N ASN A 481 -17.29 -8.10 29.08
CA ASN A 481 -16.60 -8.75 30.19
C ASN A 481 -16.11 -10.17 29.83
N PHE A 482 -16.79 -10.89 28.94
CA PHE A 482 -16.35 -12.22 28.50
C PHE A 482 -15.04 -12.16 27.72
N VAL A 483 -14.91 -11.20 26.80
CA VAL A 483 -13.70 -11.03 25.98
C VAL A 483 -12.50 -10.68 26.86
N GLU A 484 -12.69 -9.80 27.85
CA GLU A 484 -11.67 -9.47 28.84
C GLU A 484 -11.28 -10.66 29.72
N MET A 485 -12.25 -11.47 30.16
CA MET A 485 -12.00 -12.68 30.95
C MET A 485 -11.29 -13.77 30.13
N LEU A 486 -11.69 -13.96 28.86
CA LEU A 486 -11.02 -14.89 27.94
C LEU A 486 -9.57 -14.46 27.71
N LYS A 487 -9.34 -13.16 27.46
CA LYS A 487 -7.99 -12.63 27.33
C LYS A 487 -7.14 -12.90 28.56
N LYS A 488 -7.66 -12.66 29.77
CA LYS A 488 -6.95 -12.98 31.03
C LYS A 488 -6.58 -14.47 31.15
N CYS A 489 -7.50 -15.36 30.74
CA CYS A 489 -7.20 -16.79 30.68
C CYS A 489 -6.07 -17.10 29.70
N CYS A 490 -6.05 -16.44 28.54
CA CYS A 490 -5.06 -16.65 27.50
C CYS A 490 -3.70 -15.97 27.74
N ASP A 491 -3.66 -14.89 28.51
CA ASP A 491 -2.41 -14.23 28.95
C ASP A 491 -1.67 -15.08 29.99
N THR A 492 -2.35 -16.05 30.59
CA THR A 492 -1.75 -17.01 31.53
C THR A 492 -1.37 -18.30 30.80
N ASN A 493 -0.21 -18.87 31.14
CA ASN A 493 0.18 -20.19 30.64
C ASN A 493 -0.65 -21.32 31.28
N LEU A 494 -1.77 -21.68 30.66
CA LEU A 494 -2.68 -22.72 31.16
C LEU A 494 -2.04 -24.12 31.18
N ALA A 495 -0.97 -24.36 30.42
CA ALA A 495 -0.25 -25.64 30.43
C ALA A 495 0.37 -25.96 31.80
N ASN A 496 0.69 -24.91 32.58
CA ASN A 496 1.34 -25.02 33.89
C ASN A 496 0.33 -25.10 35.05
N ILE A 497 -0.98 -25.10 34.79
CA ILE A 497 -2.01 -25.16 35.83
C ILE A 497 -2.33 -26.62 36.22
N PRO A 498 -2.50 -27.56 35.27
CA PRO A 498 -2.65 -28.98 35.58
C PRO A 498 -1.53 -29.55 36.46
N SER A 499 -0.31 -29.03 36.31
CA SER A 499 0.83 -29.44 37.12
C SER A 499 0.70 -29.06 38.59
N LEU A 500 -0.21 -28.14 38.96
CA LEU A 500 -0.47 -27.79 40.37
C LEU A 500 -1.29 -28.86 41.12
N VAL A 501 -1.95 -29.77 40.38
CA VAL A 501 -2.83 -30.81 40.93
C VAL A 501 -2.20 -32.21 40.82
N ASN A 502 -1.19 -32.38 39.95
CA ASN A 502 -0.55 -33.68 39.66
C ASN A 502 0.46 -34.09 40.76
N GLU A 503 0.39 -35.34 41.26
CA GLU A 503 1.22 -35.81 42.40
C GLU A 503 2.74 -35.74 42.14
N ASP A 504 3.18 -36.03 40.91
CA ASP A 504 4.60 -35.93 40.52
C ASP A 504 5.16 -34.50 40.63
N ASN A 505 4.32 -33.50 40.33
CA ASN A 505 4.72 -32.10 40.47
C ASN A 505 4.71 -31.65 41.92
N LYS A 506 3.85 -32.20 42.77
CA LYS A 506 3.90 -31.96 44.21
C LYS A 506 5.21 -32.44 44.83
N ALA A 507 5.69 -33.63 44.43
CA ALA A 507 7.01 -34.13 44.80
C ALA A 507 8.15 -33.25 44.26
N GLN A 508 8.02 -32.73 43.04
CA GLN A 508 9.00 -31.82 42.45
C GLN A 508 9.00 -30.43 43.11
N ILE A 509 7.84 -29.92 43.54
CA ILE A 509 7.68 -28.69 44.32
C ILE A 509 8.34 -28.85 45.69
N GLU A 510 8.10 -29.95 46.40
CA GLU A 510 8.78 -30.26 47.66
C GLU A 510 10.30 -30.37 47.49
N LYS A 511 10.76 -30.99 46.39
CA LYS A 511 12.19 -31.07 46.05
C LYS A 511 12.79 -29.69 45.80
N ASN A 512 12.15 -28.85 44.97
CA ASN A 512 12.60 -27.48 44.72
C ASN A 512 12.62 -26.67 46.02
N MET A 513 11.62 -26.85 46.88
CA MET A 513 11.51 -26.19 48.18
C MET A 513 12.65 -26.56 49.13
N LYS A 514 13.00 -27.84 49.19
CA LYS A 514 14.19 -28.29 49.93
C LYS A 514 15.47 -27.66 49.37
N GLN A 515 15.61 -27.61 48.05
CA GLN A 515 16.78 -27.03 47.40
C GLN A 515 16.88 -25.50 47.64
N PHE A 516 15.78 -24.75 47.66
CA PHE A 516 15.80 -23.33 48.04
C PHE A 516 16.20 -23.11 49.51
N LYS A 517 15.79 -24.00 50.43
CA LYS A 517 16.24 -23.97 51.83
C LYS A 517 17.74 -24.28 51.96
N GLU A 518 18.24 -25.21 51.15
CA GLU A 518 19.68 -25.49 51.05
C GLU A 518 20.45 -24.29 50.47
N ALA A 519 19.90 -23.63 49.44
CA ALA A 519 20.47 -22.43 48.84
C ALA A 519 20.65 -21.30 49.86
N LYS A 520 19.69 -21.10 50.77
CA LYS A 520 19.81 -20.10 51.85
C LYS A 520 21.03 -20.31 52.74
N THR A 521 21.47 -21.56 52.89
CA THR A 521 22.58 -21.91 53.79
C THR A 521 23.91 -22.02 53.07
N TYR A 522 23.91 -22.61 51.88
CA TYR A 522 25.12 -23.01 51.15
C TYR A 522 25.19 -22.45 49.73
N GLY A 523 24.23 -21.62 49.34
CA GLY A 523 24.12 -21.09 48.00
C GLY A 523 25.08 -19.93 47.74
N GLU A 524 25.52 -19.82 46.49
CA GLU A 524 26.32 -18.73 45.97
C GLU A 524 25.68 -18.16 44.70
N TRP A 525 25.33 -16.87 44.73
CA TRP A 525 24.95 -16.13 43.54
C TRP A 525 26.20 -15.75 42.77
N LYS A 526 26.33 -16.26 41.55
CA LYS A 526 27.44 -15.96 40.63
C LYS A 526 26.92 -15.13 39.47
N PHE A 527 27.53 -13.97 39.26
CA PHE A 527 27.23 -13.10 38.12
C PHE A 527 28.12 -13.44 36.94
N GLY A 528 27.58 -13.34 35.73
CA GLY A 528 28.32 -13.57 34.50
C GLY A 528 29.55 -12.66 34.36
N THR A 529 30.55 -13.12 33.60
CA THR A 529 31.73 -12.32 33.30
C THR A 529 31.47 -11.37 32.13
N CYS A 530 32.33 -10.35 31.97
CA CYS A 530 32.25 -9.42 30.84
C CYS A 530 32.35 -10.17 29.50
N GLU A 531 33.34 -11.06 29.36
CA GLU A 531 33.53 -11.90 28.18
C GLU A 531 32.29 -12.75 27.85
N ASP A 532 31.68 -13.40 28.83
CA ASP A 532 30.49 -14.23 28.61
C ASP A 532 29.30 -13.42 28.07
N MET A 533 29.06 -12.25 28.66
CA MET A 533 27.94 -11.38 28.26
C MET A 533 28.16 -10.77 26.89
N LEU A 534 29.42 -10.45 26.56
CA LEU A 534 29.81 -9.98 25.25
C LEU A 534 29.84 -11.11 24.19
N GLN A 535 29.90 -12.37 24.58
CA GLN A 535 29.70 -13.49 23.65
C GLN A 535 28.23 -13.85 23.45
N GLY A 536 27.31 -13.15 24.14
CA GLY A 536 25.86 -13.42 24.05
C GLY A 536 25.44 -14.68 24.81
N ASN A 537 26.28 -15.19 25.71
CA ASN A 537 25.96 -16.36 26.53
C ASN A 537 24.97 -15.98 27.65
N LYS A 538 23.68 -15.93 27.32
CA LYS A 538 22.63 -15.58 28.29
C LYS A 538 22.54 -16.57 29.47
N ASN A 539 22.99 -17.81 29.28
CA ASN A 539 22.89 -18.84 30.32
C ASN A 539 23.84 -18.59 31.49
N SER A 540 24.91 -17.82 31.31
CA SER A 540 25.84 -17.46 32.38
C SER A 540 25.55 -16.08 33.00
N GLU A 541 24.45 -15.42 32.64
CA GLU A 541 24.13 -14.07 33.13
C GLU A 541 24.06 -14.01 34.65
N LEU A 542 23.29 -14.93 35.23
CA LEU A 542 23.14 -15.09 36.66
C LEU A 542 22.95 -16.57 36.96
N ILE A 543 23.73 -17.06 37.92
CA ILE A 543 23.74 -18.44 38.34
C ILE A 543 23.56 -18.50 39.85
N LEU A 544 22.77 -19.46 40.33
CA LEU A 544 22.72 -19.84 41.73
C LEU A 544 23.35 -21.23 41.86
N GLU A 545 24.52 -21.28 42.47
CA GLU A 545 25.21 -22.52 42.76
C GLU A 545 24.87 -22.99 44.16
N ILE A 546 24.38 -24.22 44.28
CA ILE A 546 24.02 -24.91 45.52
C ILE A 546 24.82 -26.21 45.51
N VAL A 547 25.21 -26.76 46.65
CA VAL A 547 26.05 -27.98 46.73
C VAL A 547 25.67 -29.04 45.67
N ASN A 548 26.58 -29.30 44.72
CA ASN A 548 26.44 -30.22 43.57
C ASN A 548 25.32 -29.90 42.55
N THR A 549 24.74 -28.69 42.55
CA THR A 549 23.67 -28.28 41.64
C THR A 549 23.86 -26.81 41.21
N THR A 550 23.81 -26.55 39.92
CA THR A 550 23.93 -25.20 39.36
C THR A 550 22.62 -24.85 38.68
N TRP A 551 22.00 -23.72 39.03
CA TRP A 551 20.80 -23.22 38.35
C TRP A 551 21.11 -21.95 37.59
N HIS A 552 20.68 -21.91 36.34
CA HIS A 552 20.79 -20.74 35.48
C HIS A 552 19.59 -19.80 35.63
N TYR A 553 19.74 -18.53 35.24
CA TYR A 553 18.71 -17.48 35.35
C TYR A 553 17.27 -17.97 35.08
N HIS A 554 17.04 -18.61 33.92
CA HIS A 554 15.71 -19.09 33.53
C HIS A 554 15.21 -20.26 34.39
N GLU A 555 16.11 -21.17 34.78
CA GLU A 555 15.78 -22.29 35.65
C GLU A 555 15.44 -21.82 37.06
N ILE A 556 16.11 -20.78 37.55
CA ILE A 556 15.82 -20.16 38.85
C ILE A 556 14.42 -19.54 38.81
N ALA A 557 14.13 -18.72 37.79
CA ALA A 557 12.82 -18.11 37.61
C ALA A 557 11.71 -19.17 37.52
N GLU A 558 11.90 -20.20 36.68
CA GLU A 558 10.95 -21.29 36.53
C GLU A 558 10.73 -22.07 37.84
N LYS A 559 11.80 -22.34 38.61
CA LYS A 559 11.69 -23.04 39.90
C LYS A 559 11.00 -22.18 40.96
N ILE A 560 11.26 -20.87 40.98
CA ILE A 560 10.55 -19.91 41.83
C ILE A 560 9.07 -19.90 41.46
N ASP A 561 8.73 -19.78 40.19
CA ASP A 561 7.35 -19.78 39.70
C ASP A 561 6.63 -21.08 40.11
N ARG A 562 7.22 -22.25 39.83
CA ARG A 562 6.64 -23.55 40.21
C ARG A 562 6.37 -23.66 41.72
N VAL A 563 7.25 -23.09 42.54
CA VAL A 563 7.11 -23.07 44.00
C VAL A 563 6.03 -22.08 44.45
N LEU A 564 6.03 -20.86 43.91
CA LEU A 564 5.03 -19.83 44.19
C LEU A 564 3.62 -20.30 43.84
N LEU A 565 3.48 -21.06 42.75
CA LEU A 565 2.20 -21.62 42.31
C LEU A 565 1.75 -22.84 43.15
N GLY A 566 2.66 -23.53 43.85
CA GLY A 566 2.40 -24.85 44.45
C GLY A 566 2.38 -24.92 45.98
N VAL A 567 2.78 -23.86 46.68
CA VAL A 567 3.07 -23.87 48.13
C VAL A 567 2.16 -22.88 48.88
N ARG A 568 1.75 -23.21 50.11
CA ARG A 568 0.92 -22.31 50.93
C ARG A 568 1.72 -21.10 51.43
N LYS A 569 1.05 -19.96 51.64
CA LYS A 569 1.66 -18.71 52.13
C LYS A 569 2.52 -18.87 53.39
N SER A 570 2.14 -19.76 54.31
CA SER A 570 2.90 -20.03 55.54
C SER A 570 4.26 -20.69 55.29
N GLU A 571 4.38 -21.52 54.26
CA GLU A 571 5.60 -22.25 53.89
C GLU A 571 6.52 -21.40 53.00
N LEU A 572 5.97 -20.45 52.24
CA LEU A 572 6.72 -19.49 51.42
C LEU A 572 7.59 -18.54 52.25
N ASN A 573 7.17 -18.20 53.48
CA ASN A 573 7.95 -17.34 54.38
C ASN A 573 9.40 -17.85 54.61
N GLU A 574 9.64 -19.16 54.47
CA GLU A 574 10.98 -19.73 54.69
C GLU A 574 11.97 -19.43 53.55
N ILE A 575 11.46 -19.18 52.34
CA ILE A 575 12.24 -18.94 51.12
C ILE A 575 12.04 -17.56 50.50
N GLU A 576 11.09 -16.76 51.00
CA GLU A 576 10.82 -15.37 50.58
C GLU A 576 12.12 -14.54 50.55
N TYR A 577 13.04 -14.84 51.46
CA TYR A 577 14.38 -14.26 51.51
C TYR A 577 15.21 -14.50 50.24
N ILE A 578 15.22 -15.73 49.71
CA ILE A 578 15.93 -16.09 48.47
C ILE A 578 15.26 -15.47 47.25
N ILE A 579 13.93 -15.41 47.22
CA ILE A 579 13.17 -14.74 46.14
C ILE A 579 13.52 -13.25 46.11
N GLY A 580 13.54 -12.58 47.26
CA GLY A 580 13.97 -11.18 47.36
C GLY A 580 15.42 -10.97 46.91
N GLN A 581 16.33 -11.90 47.21
CA GLN A 581 17.72 -11.83 46.72
C GLN A 581 17.78 -11.97 45.21
N PHE A 582 16.98 -12.87 44.62
CA PHE A 582 16.91 -13.04 43.18
C PHE A 582 16.51 -11.74 42.47
N GLU A 583 15.48 -11.03 42.96
CA GLU A 583 15.06 -9.74 42.42
C GLU A 583 16.20 -8.70 42.43
N GLU A 584 16.92 -8.58 43.54
CA GLU A 584 18.09 -7.69 43.63
C GLU A 584 19.22 -8.12 42.69
N CYS A 585 19.50 -9.43 42.60
CA CYS A 585 20.49 -9.99 41.67
C CYS A 585 20.15 -9.71 40.20
N LYS A 586 18.87 -9.76 39.81
CA LYS A 586 18.45 -9.39 38.44
C LYS A 586 18.82 -7.95 38.12
N GLU A 587 18.53 -7.02 39.03
CA GLU A 587 18.88 -5.61 38.84
C GLU A 587 20.41 -5.37 38.83
N ILE A 588 21.18 -6.07 39.67
CA ILE A 588 22.65 -6.01 39.67
C ILE A 588 23.19 -6.51 38.32
N SER A 589 22.71 -7.66 37.86
CA SER A 589 23.08 -8.26 36.58
C SER A 589 22.80 -7.31 35.42
N ALA A 590 21.59 -6.75 35.36
CA ALA A 590 21.20 -5.80 34.33
C ALA A 590 22.11 -4.56 34.31
N ALA A 591 22.44 -3.99 35.48
CA ALA A 591 23.34 -2.83 35.58
C ALA A 591 24.78 -3.16 35.13
N ARG A 592 25.28 -4.36 35.43
CA ARG A 592 26.61 -4.85 34.99
C ARG A 592 26.66 -5.02 33.48
N ILE A 593 25.68 -5.73 32.91
CA ILE A 593 25.59 -5.96 31.47
C ILE A 593 25.54 -4.64 30.71
N GLU A 594 24.71 -3.71 31.17
CA GLU A 594 24.59 -2.38 30.57
C GLU A 594 25.91 -1.60 30.63
N PHE A 595 26.62 -1.65 31.77
CA PHE A 595 27.94 -1.04 31.91
C PHE A 595 28.95 -1.62 30.91
N TRP A 596 28.97 -2.92 30.68
CA TRP A 596 29.87 -3.55 29.71
C TRP A 596 29.46 -3.32 28.25
N LYS A 597 28.16 -3.31 27.95
CA LYS A 597 27.63 -2.97 26.63
C LYS A 597 28.05 -1.56 26.21
N GLN A 598 28.08 -0.61 27.16
CA GLN A 598 28.58 0.75 26.96
C GLN A 598 30.11 0.87 27.04
N GLY A 599 30.84 -0.25 27.09
CA GLY A 599 32.30 -0.29 27.03
C GLY A 599 33.02 -0.08 28.36
N GLY A 600 32.33 -0.04 29.50
CA GLY A 600 32.99 0.03 30.80
C GLY A 600 33.78 -1.25 31.10
N ARG A 601 34.95 -1.14 31.74
CA ARG A 601 35.76 -2.28 32.21
C ARG A 601 36.32 -2.00 33.60
N ILE A 602 36.42 -3.06 34.41
CA ILE A 602 37.04 -3.04 35.74
C ILE A 602 38.11 -4.13 35.72
N HIS A 603 39.38 -3.76 35.87
CA HIS A 603 40.49 -4.70 35.78
C HIS A 603 40.82 -5.36 37.13
N ASN A 604 40.38 -4.78 38.26
CA ASN A 604 40.62 -5.28 39.62
C ASN A 604 39.31 -5.64 40.34
N ALA A 605 38.46 -6.48 39.75
CA ALA A 605 37.15 -6.86 40.31
C ALA A 605 37.18 -8.08 41.26
N ASN A 606 38.35 -8.43 41.81
CA ASN A 606 38.51 -9.64 42.63
C ASN A 606 37.59 -9.60 43.87
N GLY A 607 36.46 -10.32 43.80
CA GLY A 607 35.56 -10.56 44.93
C GLY A 607 34.11 -10.05 44.79
N GLU A 608 33.74 -9.36 43.71
CA GLU A 608 32.36 -8.81 43.54
C GLU A 608 31.45 -9.65 42.62
N ASP A 609 31.98 -10.74 42.05
CA ASP A 609 31.24 -11.61 41.12
C ASP A 609 30.45 -12.72 41.81
N ILE A 610 30.69 -12.91 43.11
CA ILE A 610 30.05 -13.95 43.91
C ILE A 610 29.50 -13.32 45.19
N ILE A 611 28.21 -13.53 45.46
CA ILE A 611 27.58 -13.15 46.73
C ILE A 611 26.98 -14.40 47.35
N SER A 612 27.38 -14.73 48.58
CA SER A 612 26.76 -15.86 49.29
C SER A 612 25.28 -15.56 49.56
N ALA A 613 24.41 -16.52 49.27
CA ALA A 613 22.98 -16.44 49.58
C ALA A 613 22.70 -16.38 51.09
N SER A 614 23.66 -16.80 51.92
CA SER A 614 23.61 -16.61 53.39
C SER A 614 23.81 -15.16 53.84
N SER A 615 24.27 -14.28 52.95
CA SER A 615 24.51 -12.86 53.24
C SER A 615 23.21 -12.11 53.53
N GLN A 616 23.29 -11.06 54.33
CA GLN A 616 22.18 -10.15 54.61
C GLN A 616 21.72 -9.37 53.36
N MET A 617 20.43 -9.04 53.26
CA MET A 617 19.84 -8.30 52.11
C MET A 617 20.50 -6.91 51.89
N ASN A 618 21.07 -6.32 52.94
CA ASN A 618 21.85 -5.08 52.84
C ASN A 618 23.08 -5.22 51.91
N VAL A 619 23.67 -6.41 51.79
CA VAL A 619 24.81 -6.66 50.90
C VAL A 619 24.39 -6.56 49.43
N PHE A 620 23.25 -7.16 49.08
CA PHE A 620 22.68 -7.13 47.73
C PHE A 620 22.25 -5.71 47.35
N THR A 621 21.49 -5.05 48.22
CA THR A 621 21.05 -3.66 47.97
C THR A 621 22.23 -2.68 47.88
N ASN A 622 23.29 -2.87 48.66
CA ASN A 622 24.52 -2.08 48.55
C ASN A 622 25.27 -2.38 47.24
N CYS A 623 25.39 -3.65 46.84
CA CYS A 623 25.98 -4.05 45.56
C CYS A 623 25.21 -3.42 44.38
N LYS A 624 23.88 -3.48 44.40
CA LYS A 624 22.99 -2.82 43.43
C LYS A 624 23.28 -1.32 43.34
N LYS A 625 23.38 -0.66 44.49
CA LYS A 625 23.68 0.77 44.55
C LYS A 625 25.05 1.08 43.95
N ILE A 626 26.08 0.30 44.26
CA ILE A 626 27.44 0.46 43.72
C ILE A 626 27.42 0.33 42.19
N TRP A 627 26.83 -0.73 41.64
CA TRP A 627 26.79 -0.93 40.19
C TRP A 627 25.96 0.11 39.45
N LYS A 628 24.81 0.53 40.00
CA LYS A 628 24.05 1.66 39.44
C LYS A 628 24.86 2.95 39.45
N GLN A 629 25.58 3.24 40.55
CA GLN A 629 26.46 4.41 40.62
C GLN A 629 27.61 4.35 39.62
N ARG A 630 28.26 3.18 39.47
CA ARG A 630 29.31 2.96 38.45
C ARG A 630 28.79 3.19 37.05
N LEU A 631 27.62 2.65 36.72
CA LEU A 631 26.98 2.87 35.41
C LEU A 631 26.70 4.36 35.17
N THR A 632 26.14 5.07 36.15
CA THR A 632 25.89 6.52 36.02
C THR A 632 27.17 7.31 35.82
N LYS A 633 28.22 7.02 36.60
CA LYS A 633 29.53 7.68 36.45
C LYS A 633 30.21 7.34 35.13
N TRP A 634 30.08 6.09 34.68
CA TRP A 634 30.58 5.66 33.37
C TRP A 634 29.88 6.42 32.25
N LYS A 635 28.55 6.56 32.27
CA LYS A 635 27.80 7.36 31.28
C LYS A 635 28.31 8.80 31.19
N GLN A 636 28.65 9.42 32.33
CA GLN A 636 29.23 10.76 32.34
C GLN A 636 30.65 10.78 31.75
N CYS A 637 31.49 9.81 32.11
CA CYS A 637 32.86 9.69 31.59
C CYS A 637 32.88 9.37 30.08
N TYR A 638 32.00 8.49 29.64
CA TYR A 638 31.72 8.11 28.26
C TYR A 638 31.48 9.36 27.39
N LEU A 639 30.62 10.28 27.84
CA LEU A 639 30.33 11.52 27.09
C LEU A 639 31.57 12.43 27.02
N GLN A 640 32.28 12.59 28.14
CA GLN A 640 33.49 13.42 28.20
C GLN A 640 34.62 12.91 27.33
N LEU A 641 34.84 11.60 27.27
CA LEU A 641 35.83 10.99 26.38
C LEU A 641 35.51 11.33 24.91
N ARG A 642 34.25 11.26 24.52
CA ARG A 642 33.79 11.58 23.16
C ARG A 642 33.91 13.07 22.81
N GLU A 643 33.70 13.95 23.79
CA GLU A 643 33.89 15.40 23.65
C GLU A 643 35.38 15.77 23.53
N LEU A 644 36.24 15.21 24.38
CA LEU A 644 37.67 15.55 24.45
C LEU A 644 38.51 14.91 23.34
N PHE A 645 38.13 13.72 22.88
CA PHE A 645 38.87 12.97 21.87
C PHE A 645 37.97 12.62 20.67
N PRO A 646 37.79 13.56 19.72
CA PRO A 646 36.89 13.39 18.58
C PRO A 646 37.13 12.16 17.70
N ALA A 647 38.37 11.68 17.62
CA ALA A 647 38.71 10.46 16.89
C ALA A 647 38.02 9.20 17.46
N LEU A 648 37.62 9.21 18.74
CA LEU A 648 36.85 8.12 19.36
C LEU A 648 35.43 8.02 18.79
N ASN A 649 34.92 9.08 18.16
CA ASN A 649 33.56 9.11 17.61
C ASN A 649 33.40 8.30 16.32
N TYR A 650 34.45 7.63 15.85
CA TYR A 650 34.42 6.69 14.72
C TYR A 650 34.24 5.23 15.16
N PHE A 651 34.26 4.98 16.47
CA PHE A 651 34.24 3.65 17.05
C PHE A 651 33.31 3.57 18.26
N ARG A 652 32.66 2.41 18.42
CA ARG A 652 32.05 2.01 19.69
C ARG A 652 33.13 1.70 20.72
N PHE A 653 32.88 1.88 22.01
CA PHE A 653 33.90 1.60 23.02
C PHE A 653 34.32 0.14 23.08
N ASN A 654 33.40 -0.79 22.79
CA ASN A 654 33.77 -2.21 22.66
C ASN A 654 34.67 -2.48 21.44
N GLU A 655 34.52 -1.72 20.35
CA GLU A 655 35.46 -1.79 19.21
C GLU A 655 36.82 -1.20 19.60
N ILE A 656 36.84 -0.11 20.36
CA ILE A 656 38.07 0.49 20.89
C ILE A 656 38.82 -0.53 21.77
N HIS A 657 38.14 -1.23 22.67
CA HIS A 657 38.75 -2.29 23.49
C HIS A 657 39.36 -3.41 22.64
N SER A 658 38.67 -3.85 21.60
CA SER A 658 39.20 -4.83 20.65
C SER A 658 40.47 -4.32 19.95
N LEU A 659 40.47 -3.05 19.53
CA LEU A 659 41.62 -2.42 18.88
C LEU A 659 42.80 -2.21 19.81
N ILE A 660 42.56 -1.78 21.05
CA ILE A 660 43.59 -1.66 22.09
C ILE A 660 44.26 -3.01 22.31
N ARG A 661 43.48 -4.09 22.53
CA ARG A 661 44.03 -5.46 22.67
C ARG A 661 44.88 -5.87 21.46
N GLN A 662 44.42 -5.57 20.25
CA GLN A 662 45.19 -5.84 19.02
C GLN A 662 46.49 -5.02 19.00
N ILE A 663 46.44 -3.72 19.26
CA ILE A 663 47.61 -2.84 19.31
C ILE A 663 48.62 -3.29 20.36
N ASP A 664 48.18 -3.69 21.55
CA ASP A 664 49.05 -4.20 22.62
C ASP A 664 49.76 -5.50 22.20
N THR A 665 49.02 -6.39 21.53
CA THR A 665 49.58 -7.63 20.97
C THR A 665 50.64 -7.35 19.90
N LEU A 666 50.40 -6.39 19.00
CA LEU A 666 51.39 -5.98 17.99
C LEU A 666 52.54 -5.17 18.56
N SER A 667 52.31 -4.49 19.68
CA SER A 667 53.32 -3.69 20.36
C SER A 667 54.32 -4.54 21.13
N SER A 668 53.90 -5.72 21.61
CA SER A 668 54.73 -6.67 22.36
C SER A 668 55.50 -7.67 21.49
N SER A 669 55.11 -7.87 20.22
CA SER A 669 55.80 -8.75 19.27
C SER A 669 56.99 -8.06 18.56
N ASN A 670 58.16 -8.74 18.55
CA ASN A 670 59.36 -8.33 17.81
C ASN A 670 59.40 -8.83 16.36
N ASN A 671 58.57 -9.81 16.00
CA ASN A 671 58.42 -10.36 14.65
C ASN A 671 57.07 -9.90 14.08
N ARG A 672 57.04 -8.69 13.52
CA ARG A 672 55.84 -8.14 12.90
C ARG A 672 55.58 -8.88 11.59
N SER A 673 54.47 -9.60 11.47
CA SER A 673 54.01 -9.95 10.13
C SER A 673 53.38 -8.69 9.50
N LEU A 674 53.73 -8.38 8.25
CA LEU A 674 53.10 -7.31 7.45
C LEU A 674 51.56 -7.48 7.41
N GLN A 675 51.09 -8.71 7.60
CA GLN A 675 49.69 -9.11 7.59
C GLN A 675 48.93 -8.69 8.85
N GLU A 676 49.58 -8.68 10.02
CA GLU A 676 48.97 -8.22 11.27
C GLU A 676 48.90 -6.69 11.38
N GLN A 677 49.86 -5.96 10.80
CA GLN A 677 49.80 -4.49 10.75
C GLN A 677 48.66 -3.98 9.86
N LYS A 678 48.38 -4.68 8.77
CA LYS A 678 47.31 -4.32 7.84
C LYS A 678 45.88 -4.58 8.40
N SER A 679 45.71 -5.31 9.52
CA SER A 679 44.39 -5.48 10.15
C SER A 679 43.92 -4.20 10.85
N ILE A 680 44.83 -3.46 11.50
CA ILE A 680 44.53 -2.17 12.16
C ILE A 680 44.23 -1.10 11.12
N LYS A 681 44.96 -1.11 9.99
CA LYS A 681 44.77 -0.16 8.88
C LYS A 681 43.31 0.00 8.49
N LEU A 682 42.56 -1.10 8.37
CA LEU A 682 41.13 -1.09 8.06
C LEU A 682 40.31 -0.24 9.03
N PHE A 683 40.60 -0.30 10.32
CA PHE A 683 39.84 0.46 11.30
C PHE A 683 40.18 1.94 11.22
N LEU A 684 41.46 2.25 11.00
CA LEU A 684 41.92 3.62 10.83
C LEU A 684 41.36 4.26 9.54
N GLN A 685 41.06 3.46 8.51
CA GLN A 685 40.39 3.92 7.29
C GLN A 685 38.98 4.48 7.54
N LYS A 686 38.34 4.17 8.69
CA LYS A 686 37.12 4.86 9.13
C LYS A 686 37.37 6.32 9.53
N VAL A 687 38.54 6.64 10.08
CA VAL A 687 38.91 7.99 10.50
C VAL A 687 39.46 8.79 9.31
N LYS A 688 40.32 8.16 8.50
CA LYS A 688 40.91 8.76 7.30
C LYS A 688 41.01 7.70 6.20
N CYS A 689 40.25 7.87 5.12
CA CYS A 689 40.16 6.85 4.07
C CYS A 689 41.50 6.49 3.38
N GLU A 690 42.44 7.44 3.32
CA GLU A 690 43.77 7.29 2.69
C GLU A 690 44.89 6.92 3.68
N VAL A 691 44.58 6.22 4.77
CA VAL A 691 45.61 5.76 5.73
C VAL A 691 46.64 4.88 5.02
N THR A 692 47.91 5.24 5.20
CA THR A 692 49.08 4.52 4.68
C THR A 692 49.64 3.53 5.70
N ASP A 693 50.52 2.63 5.27
CA ASP A 693 51.20 1.73 6.21
C ASP A 693 52.14 2.51 7.16
N GLU A 694 52.70 3.64 6.70
CA GLU A 694 53.52 4.55 7.52
C GLU A 694 52.69 5.20 8.65
N ASP A 695 51.43 5.55 8.38
CA ASP A 695 50.52 6.08 9.38
C ASP A 695 50.24 5.06 10.49
N VAL A 696 50.08 3.77 10.12
CA VAL A 696 49.91 2.66 11.07
C VAL A 696 51.16 2.51 11.93
N ASP A 697 52.35 2.53 11.33
CA ASP A 697 53.62 2.41 12.05
C ASP A 697 53.82 3.55 13.04
N LYS A 698 53.46 4.79 12.66
CA LYS A 698 53.48 5.96 13.57
C LYS A 698 52.56 5.76 14.77
N ILE A 699 51.35 5.25 14.56
CA ILE A 699 50.42 4.95 15.66
C ILE A 699 50.98 3.90 16.60
N LEU A 700 51.51 2.80 16.08
CA LEU A 700 52.11 1.75 16.90
C LEU A 700 53.33 2.27 17.69
N GLN A 701 54.14 3.14 17.08
CA GLN A 701 55.28 3.77 17.74
C GLN A 701 54.83 4.73 18.85
N HIS A 702 53.86 5.60 18.58
CA HIS A 702 53.29 6.50 19.57
C HIS A 702 52.59 5.74 20.72
N TRP A 703 51.97 4.60 20.44
CA TRP A 703 51.37 3.75 21.48
C TRP A 703 52.40 3.20 22.46
N ARG A 704 53.54 2.71 21.96
CA ARG A 704 54.64 2.19 22.79
C ARG A 704 55.30 3.29 23.64
N ASN A 705 55.46 4.48 23.06
CA ASN A 705 56.18 5.60 23.67
C ASN A 705 55.25 6.65 24.30
N PHE A 706 54.00 6.29 24.57
CA PHE A 706 53.01 7.25 25.09
C PHE A 706 53.33 7.66 26.52
N ASP A 707 53.39 8.96 26.75
CA ASP A 707 53.55 9.54 28.08
C ASP A 707 52.17 9.82 28.70
N PHE A 708 51.89 9.18 29.84
CA PHE A 708 50.60 9.32 30.53
C PHE A 708 50.42 10.70 31.18
N ASP A 709 51.51 11.43 31.44
CA ASP A 709 51.45 12.79 32.00
C ASP A 709 50.71 13.75 31.05
N VAL A 710 50.69 13.45 29.75
CA VAL A 710 49.91 14.19 28.74
C VAL A 710 48.42 14.17 29.07
N LEU A 711 47.90 13.10 29.67
CA LEU A 711 46.49 12.97 30.02
C LEU A 711 46.11 13.81 31.24
N GLU A 712 47.05 14.10 32.15
CA GLU A 712 46.78 14.93 33.34
C GLU A 712 46.41 16.38 32.98
N SER A 713 46.82 16.85 31.80
CA SER A 713 46.46 18.17 31.28
C SER A 713 44.97 18.30 30.92
N TYR A 714 44.29 17.20 30.68
CA TYR A 714 42.85 17.18 30.43
C TYR A 714 42.14 17.02 31.78
N HIS A 715 41.55 18.10 32.31
CA HIS A 715 40.79 18.13 33.57
C HIS A 715 39.50 17.26 33.50
N MET A 716 39.63 15.96 33.28
CA MET A 716 38.54 15.00 33.32
C MET A 716 38.04 14.85 34.75
N TYR A 717 36.76 14.52 34.92
CA TYR A 717 36.19 14.30 36.26
C TYR A 717 37.07 13.37 37.09
N ASP A 718 37.21 13.72 38.38
CA ASP A 718 38.01 12.97 39.34
C ASP A 718 37.30 11.63 39.67
N ILE A 719 37.48 10.65 38.79
CA ILE A 719 37.12 9.26 39.06
C ILE A 719 38.13 8.78 40.08
N SER A 720 37.70 8.76 41.35
CA SER A 720 38.52 8.21 42.43
C SER A 720 38.96 6.79 42.07
N GLU A 721 40.19 6.41 42.46
CA GLU A 721 40.72 5.04 42.26
C GLU A 721 39.78 3.95 42.82
N LYS A 722 38.95 4.32 43.80
CA LYS A 722 37.91 3.46 44.41
C LYS A 722 36.82 2.98 43.45
N GLU A 723 36.62 3.65 42.32
CA GLU A 723 35.58 3.27 41.35
C GLU A 723 36.00 2.08 40.45
N GLY A 724 37.30 1.77 40.38
CA GLY A 724 37.82 0.57 39.73
C GLY A 724 37.94 0.61 38.20
N PHE A 725 37.44 1.65 37.51
CA PHE A 725 37.49 1.78 36.04
C PHE A 725 38.35 2.96 35.52
N LYS A 726 39.21 3.54 36.38
CA LYS A 726 40.16 4.61 36.00
C LYS A 726 41.09 4.18 34.86
N GLU A 727 41.69 2.99 34.99
CA GLU A 727 42.57 2.42 33.96
C GLU A 727 41.87 2.22 32.62
N CYS A 728 40.62 1.75 32.64
CA CYS A 728 39.79 1.62 31.44
C CYS A 728 39.62 2.98 30.74
N ARG A 729 39.27 4.04 31.48
CA ARG A 729 39.19 5.41 30.93
C ARG A 729 40.52 5.84 30.33
N ASP A 730 41.62 5.69 31.07
CA ASP A 730 42.93 6.22 30.68
C ASP A 730 43.47 5.53 29.42
N ASN A 731 43.25 4.22 29.28
CA ASN A 731 43.59 3.47 28.07
C ASN A 731 42.81 3.96 26.84
N ILE A 732 41.52 4.28 27.02
CA ILE A 732 40.69 4.81 25.94
C ILE A 732 41.10 6.25 25.59
N ALA A 733 41.39 7.08 26.59
CA ALA A 733 41.88 8.45 26.40
C ALA A 733 43.23 8.45 25.65
N LYS A 734 44.16 7.57 26.05
CA LYS A 734 45.42 7.32 25.34
C LYS A 734 45.17 6.97 23.87
N PHE A 735 44.24 6.06 23.59
CA PHE A 735 43.85 5.69 22.22
C PHE A 735 43.34 6.90 21.43
N GLY A 736 42.43 7.69 22.01
CA GLY A 736 41.90 8.90 21.39
C GLY A 736 42.98 9.94 21.07
N GLN A 737 43.91 10.16 22.00
CA GLN A 737 45.01 11.10 21.84
C GLN A 737 46.00 10.67 20.74
N ILE A 738 46.29 9.36 20.64
CA ILE A 738 47.20 8.82 19.60
C ILE A 738 46.58 8.93 18.20
N LEU A 739 45.26 8.83 18.09
CA LEU A 739 44.55 8.97 16.81
C LEU A 739 44.36 10.43 16.37
N ARG A 740 44.57 11.41 17.26
CA ARG A 740 44.40 12.84 16.97
C ARG A 740 45.10 13.31 15.68
N PRO A 741 46.35 12.90 15.36
CA PRO A 741 47.01 13.30 14.11
C PRO A 741 46.36 12.75 12.84
N LEU A 742 45.64 11.62 12.91
CA LEU A 742 44.91 11.10 11.74
C LEU A 742 43.62 11.87 11.46
N TRP A 743 43.05 12.47 12.50
CA TRP A 743 41.77 13.18 12.40
C TRP A 743 41.88 14.59 11.83
N THR A 744 43.09 15.15 11.63
CA THR A 744 43.25 16.50 11.03
C THR A 744 42.67 16.52 9.62
N TYR A 745 41.49 17.14 9.49
CA TYR A 745 40.65 17.09 8.30
C TYR A 745 40.87 18.34 7.42
N THR A 746 40.99 18.17 6.10
CA THR A 746 41.06 19.28 5.14
C THR A 746 39.81 19.23 4.26
N ILE A 747 38.89 20.18 4.38
CA ILE A 747 37.73 20.32 3.47
C ILE A 747 37.76 21.68 2.78
N GLU A 748 37.62 21.67 1.45
CA GLU A 748 37.52 22.85 0.58
C GLU A 748 36.09 23.45 0.51
N LYS A 749 35.98 24.67 -0.06
CA LYS A 749 34.88 25.64 0.09
C LYS A 749 33.57 25.34 -0.67
N THR A 750 32.50 26.01 -0.20
CA THR A 750 31.22 26.46 -0.83
C THR A 750 29.86 25.86 -0.34
N TYR A 751 28.86 26.76 -0.32
CA TYR A 751 27.43 26.70 0.10
C TYR A 751 26.52 26.71 -1.16
N PRO A 752 25.23 26.26 -1.16
CA PRO A 752 24.17 26.58 -0.17
C PRO A 752 23.23 25.41 0.22
N ILE A 753 22.54 25.51 1.38
CA ILE A 753 21.46 24.57 1.75
C ILE A 753 20.35 25.27 2.55
N GLU A 754 19.11 24.86 2.28
CA GLU A 754 17.85 25.14 3.01
C GLU A 754 17.71 24.33 4.34
N LEU A 755 18.76 23.65 4.81
CA LEU A 755 18.75 22.91 6.08
C LEU A 755 19.10 23.84 7.25
N ASN A 756 18.48 23.61 8.40
CA ASN A 756 18.72 24.37 9.61
C ASN A 756 20.07 23.97 10.23
N VAL A 757 20.99 24.92 10.23
CA VAL A 757 22.32 24.77 10.82
C VAL A 757 22.23 24.89 12.35
N GLY A 758 22.94 24.04 13.08
CA GLY A 758 22.98 24.06 14.55
C GLY A 758 21.73 23.49 15.23
N LYS A 759 20.85 22.86 14.45
CA LYS A 759 19.66 22.15 14.90
C LYS A 759 19.60 20.80 14.20
N PRO A 760 18.94 19.78 14.78
CA PRO A 760 18.58 18.60 14.01
C PRO A 760 17.64 18.99 12.87
N ASN A 761 17.60 18.17 11.83
CA ASN A 761 16.71 18.33 10.69
C ASN A 761 15.96 17.01 10.49
N LEU A 762 14.63 17.03 10.52
CA LEU A 762 13.81 15.85 10.22
C LEU A 762 13.29 15.95 8.79
N ILE A 763 13.54 14.91 7.98
CA ILE A 763 13.00 14.78 6.63
C ILE A 763 12.14 13.52 6.58
N LEU A 764 10.86 13.69 6.25
CA LEU A 764 9.93 12.59 6.03
C LEU A 764 9.76 12.33 4.53
N SER A 765 10.00 11.09 4.08
CA SER A 765 9.81 10.73 2.67
C SER A 765 9.40 9.27 2.51
N GLN A 766 8.25 9.04 1.88
CA GLN A 766 7.72 7.70 1.55
C GLN A 766 8.30 7.14 0.23
N ASP A 767 9.40 7.71 -0.28
CA ASP A 767 9.95 7.32 -1.58
C ASP A 767 10.84 6.08 -1.45
N LYS A 768 10.57 5.06 -2.27
CA LYS A 768 11.41 3.86 -2.38
C LYS A 768 12.87 4.16 -2.74
N LEU A 769 13.16 5.31 -3.35
CA LEU A 769 14.50 5.76 -3.73
C LEU A 769 15.19 6.63 -2.66
N LEU A 770 14.82 6.49 -1.38
CA LEU A 770 15.30 7.37 -0.30
C LEU A 770 16.83 7.48 -0.25
N LEU A 771 17.56 6.36 -0.38
CA LEU A 771 19.03 6.35 -0.36
C LEU A 771 19.66 7.25 -1.44
N PHE A 772 19.08 7.31 -2.64
CA PHE A 772 19.54 8.21 -3.70
C PHE A 772 19.24 9.66 -3.40
N LYS A 773 18.07 9.93 -2.83
CA LYS A 773 17.74 11.27 -2.34
C LYS A 773 18.72 11.72 -1.26
N VAL A 774 19.15 10.83 -0.37
CA VAL A 774 20.19 11.20 0.60
C VAL A 774 21.46 11.66 -0.10
N LEU A 775 21.89 10.99 -1.17
CA LEU A 775 23.05 11.45 -1.95
C LEU A 775 22.86 12.85 -2.54
N SER A 776 21.65 13.25 -2.94
CA SER A 776 21.42 14.61 -3.43
C SER A 776 21.59 15.68 -2.35
N LEU A 777 21.47 15.34 -1.06
CA LEU A 777 21.81 16.29 0.03
C LEU A 777 23.31 16.61 0.11
N PHE A 778 24.15 15.74 -0.47
CA PHE A 778 25.58 15.95 -0.58
C PHE A 778 25.98 16.64 -1.89
N GLU A 779 25.07 16.83 -2.85
CA GLU A 779 25.38 17.44 -4.14
C GLU A 779 25.86 18.89 -4.03
N SER A 780 25.27 19.65 -3.11
CA SER A 780 25.68 21.02 -2.82
C SER A 780 26.99 21.11 -2.03
N ARG A 781 27.67 19.98 -1.77
CA ARG A 781 28.88 19.90 -0.95
C ARG A 781 30.04 19.24 -1.73
N PRO A 782 31.28 19.71 -1.54
CA PRO A 782 32.47 19.06 -2.10
C PRO A 782 32.91 17.86 -1.24
N CYS A 783 31.96 17.04 -0.76
CA CYS A 783 32.24 15.86 0.06
C CYS A 783 31.56 14.63 -0.56
N ILE A 784 32.35 13.58 -0.81
CA ILE A 784 31.82 12.27 -1.16
C ILE A 784 31.34 11.61 0.13
N PRO A 785 30.04 11.31 0.29
CA PRO A 785 29.54 10.66 1.50
C PRO A 785 30.18 9.27 1.67
N ARG A 786 30.49 8.94 2.92
CA ARG A 786 31.06 7.66 3.35
C ARG A 786 30.35 7.19 4.63
N ALA A 787 30.70 6.01 5.14
CA ALA A 787 30.02 5.41 6.29
C ALA A 787 30.11 6.22 7.59
N GLU A 788 31.10 7.10 7.73
CA GLU A 788 31.18 8.04 8.85
C GLU A 788 30.12 9.15 8.78
N HIS A 789 29.68 9.50 7.56
CA HIS A 789 28.69 10.55 7.29
C HIS A 789 27.25 10.01 7.31
N ILE A 790 27.04 8.76 6.89
CA ILE A 790 25.71 8.18 6.74
C ILE A 790 25.60 6.90 7.56
N LEU A 791 24.69 6.88 8.53
CA LEU A 791 24.29 5.70 9.28
C LEU A 791 22.92 5.22 8.80
N ILE A 792 22.89 4.03 8.19
CA ILE A 792 21.65 3.33 7.85
C ILE A 792 21.31 2.42 9.03
N CYS A 793 20.16 2.67 9.65
CA CYS A 793 19.67 1.88 10.77
C CYS A 793 19.23 0.49 10.31
N ASN A 794 19.45 -0.50 11.16
CA ASN A 794 18.91 -1.85 11.03
C ASN A 794 18.70 -2.46 12.44
N GLU A 795 18.19 -3.69 12.49
CA GLU A 795 17.94 -4.43 13.74
C GLU A 795 19.16 -4.57 14.67
N LYS A 796 20.38 -4.45 14.14
CA LYS A 796 21.63 -4.58 14.91
C LYS A 796 22.31 -3.23 15.20
N THR A 797 21.76 -2.12 14.73
CA THR A 797 22.25 -0.77 15.08
C THR A 797 21.98 -0.51 16.56
N MET A 798 22.98 -0.01 17.28
CA MET A 798 22.89 0.29 18.72
C MET A 798 22.77 1.80 18.96
N GLU A 799 22.34 2.19 20.16
CA GLU A 799 22.24 3.59 20.58
C GLU A 799 23.58 4.32 20.54
N GLU A 800 24.68 3.61 20.81
CA GLU A 800 26.04 4.14 20.72
C GLU A 800 26.44 4.53 19.28
N ASP A 801 25.96 3.82 18.26
CA ASP A 801 26.25 4.15 16.85
C ASP A 801 25.66 5.52 16.48
N VAL A 802 24.44 5.79 16.96
CA VAL A 802 23.76 7.08 16.77
C VAL A 802 24.45 8.18 17.57
N ALA A 803 24.84 7.90 18.81
CA ALA A 803 25.61 8.84 19.62
C ALA A 803 26.93 9.22 18.94
N CYS A 804 27.66 8.24 18.39
CA CYS A 804 28.89 8.47 17.63
C CYS A 804 28.64 9.40 16.43
N LEU A 805 27.57 9.17 15.66
CA LEU A 805 27.21 10.01 14.52
C LEU A 805 26.92 11.47 14.94
N ILE A 806 26.17 11.66 16.02
CA ILE A 806 25.85 12.99 16.57
C ILE A 806 27.12 13.69 17.05
N PHE A 807 27.98 12.99 17.79
CA PHE A 807 29.25 13.57 18.24
C PHE A 807 30.15 13.94 17.07
N ARG A 808 30.23 13.13 16.01
CA ARG A 808 30.95 13.50 14.78
C ARG A 808 30.40 14.80 14.17
N ALA A 809 29.08 15.00 14.19
CA ALA A 809 28.48 16.25 13.72
C ALA A 809 28.89 17.46 14.57
N ILE A 810 28.89 17.31 15.89
CA ILE A 810 29.21 18.38 16.85
C ILE A 810 30.71 18.70 16.85
N THR A 811 31.58 17.70 17.06
CA THR A 811 33.02 17.91 17.29
C THR A 811 33.75 18.44 16.06
N ASN A 812 33.31 18.07 14.85
CA ASN A 812 33.89 18.62 13.62
C ASN A 812 33.57 20.12 13.44
N ASP A 813 32.41 20.62 13.90
CA ASP A 813 32.14 22.07 13.88
C ASP A 813 33.05 22.82 14.86
N ILE A 814 33.27 22.25 16.05
CA ILE A 814 34.09 22.86 17.10
C ILE A 814 35.55 23.01 16.62
N GLN A 815 36.12 22.01 15.95
CA GLN A 815 37.47 22.09 15.39
C GLN A 815 37.62 23.19 14.33
N MET A 816 36.65 23.31 13.42
CA MET A 816 36.67 24.30 12.35
C MET A 816 36.64 25.75 12.87
N ARG A 817 36.30 25.96 14.15
CA ARG A 817 36.39 27.29 14.81
C ARG A 817 37.75 27.58 15.43
N THR A 818 38.47 26.55 15.86
CA THR A 818 39.78 26.70 16.52
C THR A 818 40.92 26.83 15.51
N ASP A 819 40.79 26.23 14.34
CA ASP A 819 41.70 26.45 13.22
C ASP A 819 41.31 27.76 12.51
N MET A 820 42.27 28.65 12.21
CA MET A 820 42.03 30.00 11.65
C MET A 820 41.41 30.03 10.23
N HIS A 821 40.79 28.93 9.79
CA HIS A 821 40.14 28.76 8.50
C HIS A 821 38.61 28.88 8.65
N HIS A 822 38.14 30.11 8.89
CA HIS A 822 36.71 30.46 8.96
C HIS A 822 35.88 30.15 7.69
N ASP A 823 36.53 29.67 6.62
CA ASP A 823 35.93 29.40 5.30
C ASP A 823 35.70 27.89 5.01
N SER A 824 35.85 27.00 5.99
CA SER A 824 35.69 25.54 5.81
C SER A 824 34.22 25.07 5.82
N VAL A 825 33.87 24.09 4.98
CA VAL A 825 32.50 23.56 4.82
C VAL A 825 32.22 22.47 5.85
N LYS A 826 31.05 22.54 6.47
CA LYS A 826 30.62 21.62 7.52
C LYS A 826 30.11 20.31 6.93
N PRO A 827 30.62 19.14 7.37
CA PRO A 827 30.15 17.84 6.89
C PRO A 827 28.68 17.60 7.27
N LEU A 828 27.96 16.88 6.41
CA LEU A 828 26.58 16.43 6.67
C LEU A 828 26.65 15.08 7.35
N TYR A 829 25.84 14.91 8.39
CA TYR A 829 25.61 13.61 9.01
C TYR A 829 24.15 13.23 8.89
N CYS A 830 23.89 12.04 8.36
CA CYS A 830 22.54 11.52 8.12
C CYS A 830 22.31 10.21 8.90
N LEU A 831 21.22 10.16 9.65
CA LEU A 831 20.63 8.95 10.20
C LEU A 831 19.44 8.56 9.32
N ILE A 832 19.44 7.35 8.77
CA ILE A 832 18.43 6.88 7.80
C ILE A 832 17.67 5.69 8.38
N TYR A 833 16.35 5.66 8.16
CA TYR A 833 15.43 4.59 8.54
C TYR A 833 15.39 4.27 10.05
N PRO A 834 15.21 5.25 10.95
CA PRO A 834 15.08 4.97 12.38
C PRO A 834 13.94 3.98 12.74
N GLU A 835 13.01 3.74 11.82
CA GLU A 835 11.97 2.71 11.89
C GLU A 835 12.49 1.26 11.83
N GLU A 836 13.69 1.02 11.31
CA GLU A 836 14.33 -0.31 11.28
C GLU A 836 15.00 -0.69 12.60
N LEU A 837 14.97 0.22 13.60
CA LEU A 837 15.49 -0.05 14.93
C LEU A 837 14.49 -0.89 15.75
N ILE A 838 15.01 -1.87 16.50
CA ILE A 838 14.21 -2.61 17.49
C ILE A 838 13.68 -1.61 18.52
N PHE A 839 12.40 -1.75 18.91
CA PHE A 839 11.71 -0.82 19.80
C PHE A 839 12.51 -0.45 21.07
N ALA A 840 13.11 -1.42 21.75
CA ALA A 840 13.93 -1.17 22.94
C ALA A 840 15.15 -0.28 22.65
N THR A 841 15.80 -0.46 21.50
CA THR A 841 16.92 0.38 21.06
C THR A 841 16.43 1.76 20.63
N LEU A 842 15.28 1.83 19.94
CA LEU A 842 14.67 3.10 19.53
C LEU A 842 14.37 4.00 20.73
N GLU A 843 13.82 3.44 21.83
CA GLU A 843 13.61 4.19 23.07
C GLU A 843 14.92 4.78 23.63
N GLN A 844 16.01 4.01 23.58
CA GLN A 844 17.32 4.47 24.00
C GLN A 844 17.87 5.55 23.06
N VAL A 845 17.70 5.39 21.74
CA VAL A 845 18.09 6.39 20.74
C VAL A 845 17.34 7.70 20.93
N CYS A 846 16.03 7.67 21.22
CA CYS A 846 15.25 8.86 21.55
C CYS A 846 15.83 9.59 22.76
N ARG A 847 16.23 8.86 23.81
CA ARG A 847 16.89 9.44 25.00
C ARG A 847 18.24 10.04 24.64
N VAL A 848 19.07 9.34 23.86
CA VAL A 848 20.37 9.85 23.40
C VAL A 848 20.22 11.13 22.59
N VAL A 849 19.29 11.18 21.63
CA VAL A 849 19.04 12.38 20.82
C VAL A 849 18.57 13.54 21.70
N HIS A 850 17.64 13.28 22.62
CA HIS A 850 17.20 14.29 23.57
C HIS A 850 18.36 14.81 24.44
N ASP A 851 19.15 13.90 25.00
CA ASP A 851 20.20 14.23 25.96
C ASP A 851 21.42 14.91 25.33
N LEU A 852 21.68 14.67 24.04
CA LEU A 852 22.80 15.26 23.30
C LEU A 852 22.42 16.55 22.57
N LEU A 853 21.18 16.69 22.09
CA LEU A 853 20.80 17.79 21.19
C LEU A 853 19.68 18.70 21.70
N LEU A 854 18.77 18.21 22.56
CA LEU A 854 17.50 18.89 22.83
C LEU A 854 17.31 19.35 24.28
N ASN A 855 18.04 18.82 25.25
CA ASN A 855 17.90 19.28 26.63
C ASN A 855 18.45 20.72 26.79
N ASP A 856 17.90 21.46 27.76
CA ASP A 856 18.19 22.89 27.94
C ASP A 856 19.69 23.19 28.11
N VAL A 857 20.41 22.30 28.81
CA VAL A 857 21.84 22.44 29.07
C VAL A 857 22.64 22.31 27.77
N GLN A 858 22.31 21.32 26.93
CA GLN A 858 22.99 21.12 25.66
C GLN A 858 22.58 22.16 24.62
N LEU A 859 21.32 22.61 24.60
CA LEU A 859 20.90 23.70 23.73
C LEU A 859 21.71 24.98 23.97
N GLU A 860 22.00 25.33 25.22
CA GLU A 860 22.85 26.49 25.52
C GLU A 860 24.33 26.22 25.18
N LYS A 861 24.86 25.02 25.45
CA LYS A 861 26.23 24.63 25.04
C LYS A 861 26.41 24.67 23.51
N LEU A 862 25.42 24.21 22.75
CA LEU A 862 25.43 24.09 21.30
C LEU A 862 24.86 25.32 20.57
N LYS A 863 24.47 26.37 21.29
CA LYS A 863 23.94 27.62 20.72
C LYS A 863 24.86 28.26 19.69
N ASN A 864 26.16 28.13 19.94
CA ASN A 864 27.23 28.50 19.03
C ASN A 864 27.87 27.24 18.44
N CYS A 865 27.10 26.20 18.09
CA CYS A 865 27.58 25.04 17.35
C CYS A 865 26.70 24.92 16.11
N PHE A 866 27.31 24.90 14.94
CA PHE A 866 26.62 24.97 13.66
C PHE A 866 26.63 23.60 12.96
N TYR A 867 26.46 22.53 13.73
CA TYR A 867 26.46 21.17 13.21
C TYR A 867 25.34 20.95 12.17
N LEU A 868 25.53 19.97 11.29
CA LEU A 868 24.53 19.57 10.28
C LEU A 868 24.20 18.10 10.48
N PHE A 869 23.14 17.84 11.24
CA PHE A 869 22.62 16.51 11.54
C PHE A 869 21.20 16.39 10.99
N THR A 870 20.94 15.33 10.23
CA THR A 870 19.66 15.08 9.58
C THR A 870 19.18 13.67 9.88
N VAL A 871 17.92 13.55 10.29
CA VAL A 871 17.21 12.27 10.42
C VAL A 871 16.26 12.15 9.24
N ILE A 872 16.34 11.05 8.52
CA ILE A 872 15.53 10.78 7.33
C ILE A 872 14.76 9.49 7.56
N SER A 873 13.43 9.57 7.52
CA SER A 873 12.54 8.44 7.79
C SER A 873 11.41 8.36 6.79
N SER A 874 10.89 7.16 6.59
CA SER A 874 9.66 6.91 5.83
C SER A 874 8.42 6.83 6.72
N ASP A 875 8.59 6.78 8.04
CA ASP A 875 7.53 6.63 9.03
C ASP A 875 7.42 7.86 9.94
N ALA A 876 6.36 8.65 9.71
CA ALA A 876 6.06 9.81 10.55
C ALA A 876 5.65 9.44 11.99
N GLU A 877 5.14 8.22 12.20
CA GLU A 877 4.68 7.77 13.51
C GLU A 877 5.82 7.26 14.40
N ASN A 878 7.02 7.09 13.84
CA ASN A 878 8.19 6.66 14.56
C ASN A 878 8.48 7.59 15.78
N PRO A 879 8.70 7.04 16.98
CA PRO A 879 9.01 7.82 18.19
C PRO A 879 10.11 8.88 18.04
N LEU A 880 11.17 8.60 17.28
CA LEU A 880 12.24 9.57 17.03
C LEU A 880 11.76 10.69 16.11
N CYS A 881 10.93 10.39 15.11
CA CYS A 881 10.33 11.39 14.23
C CYS A 881 9.36 12.29 14.99
N LYS A 882 8.54 11.75 15.89
CA LYS A 882 7.69 12.55 16.79
C LYS A 882 8.51 13.48 17.70
N LEU A 883 9.62 12.99 18.24
CA LEU A 883 10.54 13.82 19.04
C LEU A 883 11.13 14.98 18.21
N LEU A 884 11.39 14.75 16.92
CA LEU A 884 12.02 15.73 16.01
C LEU A 884 11.03 16.49 15.12
N GLU A 885 9.72 16.31 15.30
CA GLU A 885 8.66 16.99 14.54
C GLU A 885 8.82 18.53 14.51
N PRO A 886 9.22 19.21 15.61
CA PRO A 886 9.47 20.66 15.59
C PRO A 886 10.61 21.10 14.64
N PHE A 887 11.43 20.15 14.20
CA PHE A 887 12.59 20.35 13.32
C PHE A 887 12.36 19.78 11.92
N HIS A 888 11.10 19.53 11.55
CA HIS A 888 10.75 19.05 10.24
C HIS A 888 11.12 20.07 9.15
N VAL A 889 11.79 19.58 8.10
CA VAL A 889 12.19 20.35 6.92
C VAL A 889 11.79 19.58 5.66
N SER A 890 11.37 20.32 4.63
CA SER A 890 11.07 19.72 3.33
C SER A 890 12.33 19.17 2.68
N PHE A 891 12.19 18.09 1.91
CA PHE A 891 13.27 17.63 1.06
C PHE A 891 13.67 18.75 0.09
N PRO A 892 14.95 19.18 0.04
CA PRO A 892 15.39 20.20 -0.90
C PRO A 892 15.04 19.77 -2.33
N ASN A 893 14.58 20.70 -3.17
CA ASN A 893 14.12 20.40 -4.52
C ASN A 893 15.31 20.17 -5.48
N ILE A 894 16.17 19.21 -5.14
CA ILE A 894 17.40 18.88 -5.85
C ILE A 894 17.06 17.77 -6.84
N SER A 895 16.77 18.16 -8.09
CA SER A 895 16.34 17.24 -9.15
C SER A 895 17.49 16.51 -9.86
N SER A 896 18.73 16.71 -9.44
CA SER A 896 19.88 16.26 -10.22
C SER A 896 20.16 14.77 -10.01
N GLN A 897 19.87 14.01 -11.06
CA GLN A 897 20.37 12.64 -11.26
C GLN A 897 21.89 12.61 -11.58
N GLU A 898 22.58 13.76 -11.56
CA GLU A 898 23.98 13.88 -11.98
C GLU A 898 24.96 13.59 -10.83
N PHE A 899 24.63 13.96 -9.59
CA PHE A 899 25.57 13.77 -8.47
C PHE A 899 25.93 12.30 -8.21
N PRO A 900 24.99 11.35 -8.12
CA PRO A 900 25.35 9.93 -7.96
C PRO A 900 26.27 9.42 -9.07
N LYS A 901 26.08 9.88 -10.32
CA LYS A 901 26.95 9.52 -11.46
C LYS A 901 28.34 10.13 -11.32
N LYS A 902 28.43 11.42 -10.95
CA LYS A 902 29.71 12.10 -10.68
C LYS A 902 30.47 11.44 -9.54
N MET A 903 29.80 11.12 -8.45
CA MET A 903 30.35 10.40 -7.30
C MET A 903 30.90 9.03 -7.74
N LEU A 904 30.13 8.22 -8.46
CA LEU A 904 30.59 6.92 -8.93
C LEU A 904 31.77 7.01 -9.90
N SER A 905 31.84 8.07 -10.72
CA SER A 905 33.02 8.32 -11.57
C SER A 905 34.29 8.69 -10.80
N GLN A 906 34.14 9.19 -9.57
CA GLN A 906 35.27 9.43 -8.66
C GLN A 906 35.66 8.16 -7.90
N LEU A 907 34.68 7.30 -7.57
CA LEU A 907 34.90 6.07 -6.81
C LEU A 907 35.40 4.90 -7.67
N TYR A 908 34.98 4.83 -8.94
CA TYR A 908 35.26 3.74 -9.86
C TYR A 908 35.68 4.25 -11.24
N ARG A 909 36.57 3.51 -11.91
CA ARG A 909 37.12 3.87 -13.23
C ARG A 909 36.25 3.44 -14.42
N ASN A 910 35.00 3.04 -14.19
CA ASN A 910 34.08 2.64 -15.25
C ASN A 910 33.81 3.79 -16.24
N SER A 911 33.52 3.46 -17.51
CA SER A 911 32.95 4.41 -18.47
C SER A 911 31.44 4.54 -18.21
N TRP A 912 30.96 5.77 -17.97
CA TRP A 912 29.56 6.07 -17.64
C TRP A 912 28.76 6.61 -18.83
N THR A 913 29.32 6.56 -20.05
CA THR A 913 28.71 7.11 -21.28
C THR A 913 27.95 6.04 -22.06
N GLY A 914 26.70 5.73 -21.65
CA GLY A 914 25.74 4.97 -22.46
C GLY A 914 26.07 3.48 -22.70
N ALA A 915 25.02 2.70 -22.92
CA ALA A 915 25.07 1.23 -22.98
C ALA A 915 26.04 0.72 -24.06
N GLN A 916 27.20 0.16 -23.66
CA GLN A 916 27.81 -1.09 -24.19
C GLN A 916 29.34 -1.25 -24.03
N SER A 917 30.12 -0.30 -23.48
CA SER A 917 31.58 -0.53 -23.38
C SER A 917 31.97 -1.25 -22.08
N TYR A 918 31.75 -2.56 -22.03
CA TYR A 918 32.45 -3.45 -21.11
C TYR A 918 33.91 -3.57 -21.55
N ASP A 919 34.84 -2.92 -20.85
CA ASP A 919 36.27 -3.04 -21.11
C ASP A 919 37.00 -3.56 -19.87
N ILE A 920 37.29 -4.86 -19.88
CA ILE A 920 38.08 -5.54 -18.84
C ILE A 920 39.54 -5.10 -18.77
N ASN A 921 40.01 -4.29 -19.72
CA ASN A 921 41.36 -3.73 -19.70
C ASN A 921 41.49 -2.49 -18.80
N ILE A 922 40.35 -1.94 -18.33
CA ILE A 922 40.33 -0.79 -17.42
C ILE A 922 41.00 -1.17 -16.09
N GLU A 923 41.84 -0.26 -15.59
CA GLU A 923 42.43 -0.44 -14.27
C GLU A 923 41.36 -0.35 -13.15
N PRO A 924 41.40 -1.25 -12.16
CA PRO A 924 40.54 -1.19 -10.98
C PRO A 924 40.65 0.15 -10.19
N PRO A 925 39.65 0.50 -9.35
CA PRO A 925 38.46 -0.29 -9.04
C PRO A 925 37.31 -0.06 -10.02
N TRP A 926 36.52 -1.09 -10.30
CA TRP A 926 35.36 -1.00 -11.19
C TRP A 926 34.29 -2.08 -10.89
N ILE A 927 33.07 -1.84 -11.38
CA ILE A 927 31.88 -2.69 -11.16
C ILE A 927 31.30 -3.16 -12.49
N GLN A 928 30.78 -4.39 -12.54
CA GLN A 928 30.04 -4.94 -13.68
C GLN A 928 28.83 -5.75 -13.20
N LEU A 929 27.64 -5.46 -13.75
CA LEU A 929 26.41 -6.20 -13.48
C LEU A 929 26.17 -7.26 -14.56
N TYR A 930 25.70 -8.45 -14.16
CA TYR A 930 25.32 -9.53 -15.06
C TYR A 930 23.83 -9.85 -14.88
N THR A 931 23.05 -9.63 -15.92
CA THR A 931 21.59 -9.87 -15.93
C THR A 931 21.24 -10.91 -16.98
N SER A 932 20.07 -11.53 -16.88
CA SER A 932 19.57 -12.41 -17.95
C SER A 932 18.06 -12.49 -17.90
N LYS A 933 17.41 -12.68 -19.07
CA LYS A 933 15.94 -12.71 -19.17
C LYS A 933 15.30 -13.95 -18.54
N ARG A 934 16.07 -15.03 -18.36
CA ARG A 934 15.60 -16.32 -17.86
C ARG A 934 16.67 -16.95 -16.97
N VAL A 935 16.23 -17.76 -16.01
CA VAL A 935 17.12 -18.61 -15.21
C VAL A 935 17.87 -19.58 -16.14
N GLY A 936 19.11 -19.92 -15.80
CA GLY A 936 19.90 -20.91 -16.55
C GLY A 936 20.56 -20.39 -17.84
N MET A 937 20.59 -19.08 -18.11
CA MET A 937 21.32 -18.52 -19.27
C MET A 937 22.86 -18.54 -19.13
N GLY A 938 23.38 -19.09 -18.03
CA GLY A 938 24.81 -19.27 -17.81
C GLY A 938 25.56 -18.01 -17.39
N LYS A 939 24.93 -17.10 -16.62
CA LYS A 939 25.57 -15.88 -16.08
C LYS A 939 26.90 -16.19 -15.37
N SER A 940 26.91 -17.14 -14.44
CA SER A 940 28.12 -17.54 -13.72
C SER A 940 29.23 -18.07 -14.64
N ARG A 941 28.88 -18.76 -15.74
CA ARG A 941 29.86 -19.20 -16.76
C ARG A 941 30.50 -18.02 -17.50
N VAL A 942 29.73 -16.97 -17.79
CA VAL A 942 30.26 -15.75 -18.40
C VAL A 942 31.20 -15.04 -17.42
N ILE A 943 30.80 -14.91 -16.15
CA ILE A 943 31.62 -14.34 -15.08
C ILE A 943 32.94 -15.09 -14.95
N GLN A 944 32.93 -16.43 -14.96
CA GLN A 944 34.13 -17.26 -14.92
C GLN A 944 35.06 -17.01 -16.13
N ARG A 945 34.52 -16.98 -17.36
CA ARG A 945 35.31 -16.66 -18.56
C ARG A 945 35.95 -15.28 -18.46
N ASP A 946 35.26 -14.33 -17.86
CA ASP A 946 35.77 -12.97 -17.71
C ASP A 946 36.83 -12.88 -16.60
N ILE A 947 36.66 -13.61 -15.49
CA ILE A 947 37.72 -13.79 -14.48
C ILE A 947 38.98 -14.39 -15.13
N GLU A 948 38.85 -15.39 -15.99
CA GLU A 948 39.98 -15.98 -16.72
C GLU A 948 40.68 -14.97 -17.64
N LYS A 949 39.92 -14.15 -18.38
CA LYS A 949 40.49 -13.09 -19.21
C LYS A 949 41.22 -12.05 -18.37
N ILE A 950 40.61 -11.56 -17.28
CA ILE A 950 41.22 -10.60 -16.35
C ILE A 950 42.53 -11.19 -15.80
N ARG A 951 42.50 -12.47 -15.40
CA ARG A 951 43.70 -13.20 -14.96
C ARG A 951 44.78 -13.22 -16.04
N SER A 952 44.42 -13.48 -17.29
CA SER A 952 45.39 -13.48 -18.41
C SER A 952 46.02 -12.11 -18.67
N ILE A 953 45.21 -11.03 -18.65
CA ILE A 953 45.65 -9.65 -18.88
C ILE A 953 46.59 -9.19 -17.76
N HIS A 954 46.25 -9.50 -16.51
CA HIS A 954 47.00 -9.03 -15.36
C HIS A 954 48.19 -9.92 -14.98
N SER A 955 48.20 -11.19 -15.41
CA SER A 955 49.39 -12.05 -15.32
C SER A 955 50.53 -11.52 -16.19
N GLN A 956 50.24 -10.84 -17.30
CA GLN A 956 51.24 -10.15 -18.13
C GLN A 956 51.83 -8.90 -17.45
N LYS A 957 51.24 -8.43 -16.35
CA LYS A 957 51.64 -7.24 -15.57
C LYS A 957 52.20 -7.59 -14.18
N ASP A 958 52.63 -8.84 -13.97
CA ASP A 958 53.13 -9.37 -12.69
C ASP A 958 52.16 -9.21 -11.49
N LYS A 959 50.84 -9.09 -11.74
CA LYS A 959 49.82 -9.00 -10.68
C LYS A 959 49.20 -10.35 -10.39
N THR A 960 49.09 -10.71 -9.10
CA THR A 960 48.39 -11.92 -8.68
C THR A 960 46.88 -11.68 -8.63
N VAL A 961 46.10 -12.38 -9.43
CA VAL A 961 44.63 -12.27 -9.44
C VAL A 961 44.02 -13.32 -8.52
N LYS A 962 43.19 -12.88 -7.57
CA LYS A 962 42.39 -13.71 -6.67
C LYS A 962 40.91 -13.42 -6.90
N ASP A 963 40.09 -14.45 -6.83
CA ASP A 963 38.63 -14.33 -6.95
C ASP A 963 37.93 -14.95 -5.74
N VAL A 964 36.83 -14.31 -5.34
CA VAL A 964 36.00 -14.65 -4.17
C VAL A 964 34.55 -14.65 -4.61
N CYS A 965 33.85 -15.76 -4.40
CA CYS A 965 32.40 -15.81 -4.54
C CYS A 965 31.75 -15.51 -3.18
N VAL A 966 30.91 -14.49 -3.14
CA VAL A 966 30.07 -14.14 -1.99
C VAL A 966 28.62 -14.41 -2.37
N ALA A 967 28.03 -15.46 -1.80
CA ALA A 967 26.69 -15.91 -2.15
C ALA A 967 25.63 -15.43 -1.15
N PHE A 968 24.54 -14.87 -1.66
CA PHE A 968 23.38 -14.42 -0.89
C PHE A 968 22.20 -15.35 -1.18
N ASN A 969 22.08 -16.43 -0.40
CA ASN A 969 21.15 -17.55 -0.64
C ASN A 969 19.92 -17.57 0.29
N GLY A 970 19.71 -16.53 1.10
CA GLY A 970 18.61 -16.45 2.06
C GLY A 970 17.90 -15.10 2.00
N LYS A 971 16.74 -15.01 2.67
CA LYS A 971 16.00 -13.75 2.84
C LYS A 971 16.81 -12.71 3.60
N ASP A 972 17.40 -13.15 4.72
CA ASP A 972 18.28 -12.33 5.55
C ASP A 972 19.75 -12.51 5.14
N ILE A 973 20.54 -11.45 5.30
CA ILE A 973 21.98 -11.48 5.03
C ILE A 973 22.69 -12.18 6.20
N ASP A 974 23.33 -13.32 5.92
CA ASP A 974 24.28 -13.94 6.84
C ASP A 974 25.55 -13.07 6.91
N TRP A 975 25.53 -12.11 7.83
CA TRP A 975 26.62 -11.14 8.02
C TRP A 975 27.95 -11.81 8.39
N GLU A 976 27.94 -12.90 9.15
CA GLU A 976 29.17 -13.57 9.56
C GLU A 976 29.84 -14.24 8.36
N GLN A 977 29.09 -15.05 7.61
CA GLN A 977 29.59 -15.72 6.42
C GLN A 977 29.95 -14.72 5.31
N THR A 978 29.16 -13.64 5.15
CA THR A 978 29.43 -12.57 4.19
C THR A 978 30.73 -11.85 4.52
N MET A 979 30.92 -11.43 5.78
CA MET A 979 32.14 -10.74 6.20
C MET A 979 33.37 -11.65 6.13
N LYS A 980 33.23 -12.93 6.50
CA LYS A 980 34.29 -13.95 6.34
C LYS A 980 34.69 -14.10 4.87
N SER A 981 33.71 -14.13 3.96
CA SER A 981 33.97 -14.25 2.52
C SER A 981 34.66 -13.00 1.97
N LEU A 982 34.15 -11.81 2.28
CA LEU A 982 34.76 -10.53 1.90
C LEU A 982 36.19 -10.37 2.43
N ARG A 983 36.48 -10.90 3.63
CA ARG A 983 37.81 -10.82 4.25
C ARG A 983 38.73 -11.99 3.91
N SER A 984 38.32 -12.93 3.06
CA SER A 984 39.06 -14.16 2.76
C SER A 984 40.51 -13.94 2.30
N TYR A 985 40.79 -12.86 1.58
CA TYR A 985 42.13 -12.45 1.14
C TYR A 985 42.60 -11.14 1.75
N TYR A 986 41.96 -10.71 2.85
CA TYR A 986 42.35 -9.51 3.56
C TYR A 986 43.38 -9.86 4.65
N PRO A 987 44.46 -9.07 4.80
CA PRO A 987 44.83 -7.88 4.02
C PRO A 987 45.45 -8.21 2.66
N CYS A 988 45.06 -7.43 1.65
CA CYS A 988 45.52 -7.65 0.29
C CYS A 988 47.00 -7.24 0.13
N PRO A 989 47.86 -8.10 -0.47
CA PRO A 989 49.16 -7.67 -0.96
C PRO A 989 49.01 -6.58 -2.04
N ASP A 990 49.93 -5.62 -2.09
CA ASP A 990 49.83 -4.46 -2.98
C ASP A 990 49.95 -4.83 -4.47
N ASN A 991 50.56 -5.98 -4.77
CA ASN A 991 50.66 -6.57 -6.11
C ASN A 991 49.53 -7.54 -6.45
N SER A 992 48.42 -7.53 -5.70
CA SER A 992 47.26 -8.39 -5.98
C SER A 992 46.06 -7.62 -6.49
N LEU A 993 45.30 -8.28 -7.36
CA LEU A 993 43.99 -7.89 -7.83
C LEU A 993 42.95 -8.83 -7.21
N ILE A 994 41.91 -8.31 -6.58
CA ILE A 994 40.83 -9.14 -6.02
C ILE A 994 39.55 -8.93 -6.82
N ILE A 995 38.92 -10.02 -7.23
CA ILE A 995 37.63 -10.03 -7.91
C ILE A 995 36.58 -10.62 -6.95
N TYR A 996 35.57 -9.82 -6.61
CA TYR A 996 34.41 -10.29 -5.86
C TYR A 996 33.26 -10.61 -6.82
N HIS A 997 32.91 -11.89 -6.92
CA HIS A 997 31.68 -12.34 -7.54
C HIS A 997 30.57 -12.31 -6.48
N LEU A 998 29.71 -11.31 -6.54
CA LEU A 998 28.52 -11.22 -5.68
C LEU A 998 27.39 -11.99 -6.35
N ASN A 999 27.09 -13.18 -5.83
CA ASN A 999 26.05 -14.06 -6.35
C ASN A 999 24.73 -13.86 -5.59
N ILE A 1000 23.81 -13.11 -6.18
CA ILE A 1000 22.53 -12.75 -5.55
C ILE A 1000 21.45 -13.73 -6.03
N SER A 1001 20.84 -14.47 -5.09
CA SER A 1001 19.77 -15.44 -5.39
C SER A 1001 18.39 -14.79 -5.53
N SER A 1002 17.39 -15.57 -5.93
CA SER A 1002 15.99 -15.15 -6.11
C SER A 1002 15.24 -14.90 -4.80
N CYS A 1003 15.74 -15.39 -3.67
CA CYS A 1003 15.04 -15.35 -2.38
C CYS A 1003 15.54 -14.23 -1.45
N VAL A 1004 16.41 -13.34 -1.92
CA VAL A 1004 16.92 -12.22 -1.10
C VAL A 1004 15.82 -11.22 -0.77
N SER A 1005 15.88 -10.61 0.41
CA SER A 1005 14.99 -9.50 0.81
C SER A 1005 15.48 -8.15 0.28
N THR A 1006 14.65 -7.10 0.45
CA THR A 1006 14.98 -5.72 0.06
C THR A 1006 16.21 -5.15 0.79
N GLN A 1007 16.59 -5.72 1.95
CA GLN A 1007 17.79 -5.36 2.72
C GLN A 1007 19.09 -5.47 1.90
N ILE A 1008 19.09 -6.27 0.82
CA ILE A 1008 20.23 -6.35 -0.09
C ILE A 1008 20.60 -4.99 -0.68
N ASN A 1009 19.62 -4.10 -0.88
CA ASN A 1009 19.90 -2.75 -1.36
C ASN A 1009 20.73 -1.98 -0.33
N ASP A 1010 20.36 -1.98 0.95
CA ASP A 1010 21.11 -1.26 1.99
C ASP A 1010 22.57 -1.76 2.09
N PHE A 1011 22.76 -3.09 2.05
CA PHE A 1011 24.09 -3.69 2.00
C PHE A 1011 24.90 -3.23 0.79
N LEU A 1012 24.31 -3.26 -0.40
CA LEU A 1012 24.98 -2.85 -1.64
C LEU A 1012 25.26 -1.35 -1.65
N PHE A 1013 24.41 -0.53 -1.04
CA PHE A 1013 24.65 0.90 -0.88
C PHE A 1013 25.86 1.16 0.02
N GLN A 1014 25.94 0.49 1.17
CA GLN A 1014 27.09 0.58 2.07
C GLN A 1014 28.38 0.12 1.38
N LEU A 1015 28.34 -1.01 0.68
CA LEU A 1015 29.49 -1.57 -0.03
C LEU A 1015 29.95 -0.66 -1.17
N LEU A 1016 29.05 -0.29 -2.07
CA LEU A 1016 29.41 0.29 -3.37
C LEU A 1016 29.49 1.82 -3.33
N PHE A 1017 28.61 2.49 -2.57
CA PHE A 1017 28.59 3.95 -2.48
C PHE A 1017 29.38 4.46 -1.28
N LEU A 1018 29.19 3.87 -0.10
CA LEU A 1018 29.91 4.30 1.10
C LEU A 1018 31.31 3.67 1.23
N GLN A 1019 31.65 2.70 0.36
CA GLN A 1019 32.92 1.98 0.31
C GLN A 1019 33.31 1.29 1.63
N HIS A 1020 32.33 1.01 2.49
CA HIS A 1020 32.58 0.43 3.80
C HIS A 1020 31.40 -0.40 4.29
N ILE A 1021 31.71 -1.57 4.82
CA ILE A 1021 30.78 -2.42 5.56
C ILE A 1021 31.33 -2.61 6.98
N GLY A 1022 30.48 -2.40 7.98
CA GLY A 1022 30.74 -2.79 9.36
C GLY A 1022 29.91 -4.01 9.75
N SER A 1023 30.51 -4.97 10.44
CA SER A 1023 29.77 -5.99 11.18
C SER A 1023 29.29 -5.39 12.49
N ASN A 1024 28.00 -5.53 12.77
CA ASN A 1024 27.42 -5.16 14.05
C ASN A 1024 27.73 -6.20 15.16
N SER A 1025 28.51 -7.25 14.85
CA SER A 1025 29.02 -8.21 15.85
C SER A 1025 30.02 -7.59 16.81
N GLN A 1026 30.12 -8.18 18.01
CA GLN A 1026 31.00 -7.72 19.09
C GLN A 1026 32.49 -7.85 18.78
N ILE A 1027 32.86 -8.76 17.89
CA ILE A 1027 34.18 -8.78 17.26
C ILE A 1027 34.09 -7.84 16.07
N SER A 1028 34.71 -6.67 16.20
CA SER A 1028 34.69 -5.64 15.17
C SER A 1028 35.27 -6.18 13.87
N GLN A 1029 34.42 -6.39 12.87
CA GLN A 1029 34.85 -6.70 11.52
C GLN A 1029 34.41 -5.56 10.61
N CYS A 1030 35.35 -4.89 9.96
CA CYS A 1030 35.08 -3.91 8.92
C CYS A 1030 35.69 -4.34 7.59
N PHE A 1031 35.06 -3.94 6.50
CA PHE A 1031 35.57 -4.14 5.15
C PHE A 1031 35.55 -2.80 4.43
N HIS A 1032 36.65 -2.47 3.75
CA HIS A 1032 36.78 -1.26 2.95
C HIS A 1032 37.07 -1.64 1.49
N VAL A 1033 36.43 -0.91 0.57
CA VAL A 1033 36.71 -1.05 -0.86
C VAL A 1033 38.04 -0.36 -1.19
N ASN A 1034 39.00 -1.13 -1.69
CA ASN A 1034 40.31 -0.61 -2.11
C ASN A 1034 40.39 -0.43 -3.62
N SER A 1035 41.40 0.34 -4.07
CA SER A 1035 41.63 0.64 -5.49
C SER A 1035 42.01 -0.56 -6.36
N ASN A 1036 42.29 -1.72 -5.77
CA ASN A 1036 42.67 -2.95 -6.47
C ASN A 1036 41.55 -4.01 -6.48
N MET A 1037 40.29 -3.61 -6.29
CA MET A 1037 39.14 -4.51 -6.21
C MET A 1037 38.20 -4.36 -7.41
N ILE A 1038 37.67 -5.49 -7.86
CA ILE A 1038 36.66 -5.59 -8.92
C ILE A 1038 35.40 -6.23 -8.34
N PHE A 1039 34.22 -5.70 -8.66
CA PHE A 1039 32.94 -6.30 -8.28
C PHE A 1039 32.16 -6.78 -9.51
N LEU A 1040 31.93 -8.09 -9.59
CA LEU A 1040 31.11 -8.74 -10.59
C LEU A 1040 29.81 -9.19 -9.92
N ILE A 1041 28.70 -8.51 -10.23
CA ILE A 1041 27.44 -8.71 -9.50
C ILE A 1041 26.48 -9.48 -10.38
N GLU A 1042 26.13 -10.69 -9.96
CA GLU A 1042 25.17 -11.55 -10.62
C GLU A 1042 23.76 -11.27 -10.09
N ILE A 1043 22.90 -10.70 -10.94
CA ILE A 1043 21.51 -10.37 -10.60
C ILE A 1043 20.61 -11.56 -10.96
N PRO A 1044 19.68 -11.97 -10.07
CA PRO A 1044 18.76 -13.07 -10.35
C PRO A 1044 17.82 -12.71 -11.51
N SER A 1045 17.33 -13.73 -12.22
CA SER A 1045 16.42 -13.54 -13.36
C SER A 1045 14.95 -13.52 -12.99
N THR A 1046 14.63 -13.99 -11.78
CA THR A 1046 13.32 -14.08 -11.15
C THR A 1046 13.52 -13.89 -9.65
N LEU A 1047 12.45 -13.51 -8.94
CA LEU A 1047 12.42 -13.43 -7.48
C LEU A 1047 11.30 -14.36 -6.98
N ASP A 1048 11.52 -15.03 -5.85
CA ASP A 1048 10.63 -16.11 -5.38
C ASP A 1048 9.34 -15.61 -4.70
N ASP A 1049 9.36 -14.40 -4.12
CA ASP A 1049 8.30 -13.86 -3.23
C ASP A 1049 7.64 -12.57 -3.74
N LEU A 1050 7.59 -12.35 -5.05
CA LEU A 1050 6.93 -11.16 -5.58
C LEU A 1050 5.42 -11.20 -5.30
N SER A 1051 4.94 -10.26 -4.48
CA SER A 1051 3.60 -9.69 -4.72
C SER A 1051 3.55 -9.31 -6.21
N PHE A 1052 2.50 -9.73 -6.93
CA PHE A 1052 2.46 -9.88 -8.39
C PHE A 1052 2.81 -8.62 -9.25
N ASP A 1053 3.17 -7.48 -8.66
CA ASP A 1053 3.39 -6.20 -9.33
C ASP A 1053 4.83 -5.63 -9.31
N GLU A 1054 5.80 -6.18 -8.56
CA GLU A 1054 7.15 -5.59 -8.48
C GLU A 1054 8.16 -6.23 -9.44
N SER A 1055 8.72 -5.44 -10.38
CA SER A 1055 9.71 -5.92 -11.34
C SER A 1055 11.14 -5.98 -10.75
N ILE A 1056 12.03 -6.83 -11.28
CA ILE A 1056 13.45 -6.90 -10.86
C ILE A 1056 14.14 -5.53 -10.87
N PRO A 1057 13.97 -4.67 -11.89
CA PRO A 1057 14.48 -3.30 -11.86
C PRO A 1057 13.99 -2.47 -10.68
N ASN A 1058 12.74 -2.65 -10.25
CA ASN A 1058 12.17 -1.93 -9.10
C ASN A 1058 12.70 -2.48 -7.78
N PHE A 1059 12.85 -3.81 -7.67
CA PHE A 1059 13.41 -4.44 -6.46
C PHE A 1059 14.88 -4.05 -6.24
N PHE A 1060 15.71 -4.15 -7.29
CA PHE A 1060 17.11 -3.70 -7.27
C PHE A 1060 17.23 -2.25 -7.73
N TYR A 1061 16.45 -1.36 -7.12
CA TYR A 1061 16.40 0.04 -7.56
C TYR A 1061 17.78 0.72 -7.56
N LEU A 1062 18.71 0.30 -6.69
CA LEU A 1062 20.08 0.81 -6.69
C LEU A 1062 20.81 0.65 -8.02
N PHE A 1063 20.52 -0.40 -8.77
CA PHE A 1063 21.22 -0.70 -10.01
C PHE A 1063 20.50 -0.20 -11.27
N PHE A 1064 19.18 -0.05 -11.21
CA PHE A 1064 18.36 0.18 -12.41
C PHE A 1064 17.58 1.50 -12.42
N SER A 1065 17.69 2.33 -11.36
CA SER A 1065 16.99 3.63 -11.29
C SER A 1065 17.87 4.81 -11.78
N VAL A 1066 18.44 5.58 -10.85
CA VAL A 1066 19.12 6.86 -11.09
C VAL A 1066 20.50 6.68 -11.73
N VAL A 1067 21.19 5.59 -11.38
CA VAL A 1067 22.53 5.27 -11.85
C VAL A 1067 22.46 4.19 -12.93
N GLN A 1068 23.18 4.39 -14.04
CA GLN A 1068 23.38 3.37 -15.07
C GLN A 1068 24.70 2.65 -14.83
N PHE A 1069 24.67 1.61 -14.00
CA PHE A 1069 25.83 0.71 -13.88
C PHE A 1069 26.08 -0.01 -15.21
N PRO A 1070 27.33 -0.37 -15.54
CA PRO A 1070 27.60 -1.21 -16.69
C PRO A 1070 26.89 -2.56 -16.56
N VAL A 1071 26.00 -2.88 -17.52
CA VAL A 1071 25.20 -4.12 -17.53
C VAL A 1071 25.59 -5.00 -18.70
N MET A 1072 25.90 -6.26 -18.40
CA MET A 1072 26.05 -7.33 -19.38
C MET A 1072 24.80 -8.19 -19.37
N GLN A 1073 23.99 -8.06 -20.40
CA GLN A 1073 22.81 -8.89 -20.60
C GLN A 1073 23.23 -10.24 -21.19
N VAL A 1074 23.27 -11.28 -20.37
CA VAL A 1074 23.59 -12.65 -20.78
C VAL A 1074 22.39 -13.27 -21.52
N SER A 1075 22.68 -13.81 -22.70
CA SER A 1075 21.73 -14.40 -23.64
C SER A 1075 22.35 -15.60 -24.35
N SER A 1076 21.53 -16.38 -25.06
CA SER A 1076 22.03 -17.48 -25.89
C SER A 1076 22.92 -17.02 -27.05
N GLN A 1077 22.90 -15.73 -27.42
CA GLN A 1077 23.70 -15.19 -28.51
C GLN A 1077 25.14 -14.89 -28.08
N ASN A 1078 25.33 -14.25 -26.92
CA ASN A 1078 26.67 -13.91 -26.39
C ASN A 1078 27.25 -14.98 -25.48
N ASN A 1079 26.42 -15.93 -25.01
CA ASN A 1079 26.85 -17.12 -24.29
C ASN A 1079 26.23 -18.37 -24.92
N PRO A 1080 26.70 -18.79 -26.11
CA PRO A 1080 26.22 -20.01 -26.73
C PRO A 1080 26.51 -21.20 -25.81
N PHE A 1081 25.52 -22.07 -25.64
CA PHE A 1081 25.68 -23.28 -24.85
C PHE A 1081 26.63 -24.23 -25.57
N GLU A 1082 27.86 -24.29 -25.10
CA GLU A 1082 28.86 -25.25 -25.58
C GLU A 1082 28.75 -26.50 -24.73
N PHE A 1083 28.30 -27.59 -25.35
CA PHE A 1083 28.38 -28.93 -24.79
C PHE A 1083 29.85 -29.31 -24.64
N GLU A 1084 30.22 -29.88 -23.49
CA GLU A 1084 31.54 -30.47 -23.30
C GLU A 1084 31.76 -31.66 -24.23
N MET A 1085 33.02 -32.06 -24.47
CA MET A 1085 33.34 -33.13 -25.44
C MET A 1085 32.52 -34.40 -25.23
N GLU A 1086 32.26 -34.78 -23.98
CA GLU A 1086 31.47 -35.96 -23.63
C GLU A 1086 29.99 -35.81 -24.04
N ALA A 1087 29.39 -34.65 -23.76
CA ALA A 1087 28.03 -34.34 -24.19
C ALA A 1087 27.92 -34.18 -25.72
N GLN A 1088 28.95 -33.63 -26.38
CA GLN A 1088 29.03 -33.59 -27.84
C GLN A 1088 29.13 -35.00 -28.45
N GLN A 1089 29.85 -35.92 -27.80
CA GLN A 1089 29.87 -37.33 -28.20
C GLN A 1089 28.48 -37.94 -28.06
N VAL A 1090 27.78 -37.74 -26.93
CA VAL A 1090 26.40 -38.22 -26.74
C VAL A 1090 25.47 -37.66 -27.82
N ILE A 1091 25.55 -36.36 -28.14
CA ILE A 1091 24.77 -35.74 -29.22
C ILE A 1091 25.14 -36.31 -30.59
N LYS A 1092 26.42 -36.58 -30.85
CA LYS A 1092 26.89 -37.25 -32.07
C LYS A 1092 26.32 -38.65 -32.21
N TRP A 1093 26.12 -39.38 -31.12
CA TRP A 1093 25.45 -40.68 -31.09
C TRP A 1093 23.92 -40.59 -31.16
N ALA A 1094 23.33 -39.51 -30.63
CA ALA A 1094 21.88 -39.27 -30.65
C ALA A 1094 21.36 -38.72 -31.99
N ARG A 1095 22.19 -37.96 -32.73
CA ARG A 1095 21.80 -37.34 -34.01
C ARG A 1095 21.33 -38.37 -35.06
N PRO A 1096 22.00 -39.52 -35.26
CA PRO A 1096 21.51 -40.60 -36.14
C PRO A 1096 20.18 -41.21 -35.70
N TYR A 1097 19.85 -41.19 -34.40
CA TYR A 1097 18.61 -41.71 -33.86
C TYR A 1097 17.41 -40.81 -34.21
N PHE A 1098 17.57 -39.49 -34.13
CA PHE A 1098 16.54 -38.53 -34.53
C PHE A 1098 16.41 -38.40 -36.06
N ASP A 1099 17.48 -38.68 -36.81
CA ASP A 1099 17.48 -38.72 -38.28
C ASP A 1099 16.93 -40.04 -38.88
N LYS A 1100 16.10 -40.78 -38.13
CA LYS A 1100 15.38 -42.02 -38.54
C LYS A 1100 16.25 -43.23 -38.90
N ASN A 1101 17.43 -43.41 -38.30
CA ASN A 1101 18.19 -44.66 -38.45
C ASN A 1101 17.80 -45.68 -37.37
N THR A 1102 16.86 -46.57 -37.69
CA THR A 1102 16.13 -47.49 -36.78
C THR A 1102 16.95 -48.65 -36.17
N ARG A 1103 18.28 -48.69 -36.31
CA ARG A 1103 19.10 -49.83 -35.84
C ARG A 1103 19.59 -49.79 -34.39
N TYR A 1104 19.33 -48.71 -33.63
CA TYR A 1104 19.90 -48.53 -32.28
C TYR A 1104 18.87 -48.49 -31.13
N PHE A 1105 17.63 -48.92 -31.38
CA PHE A 1105 16.51 -48.78 -30.44
C PHE A 1105 16.72 -49.49 -29.08
N CYS A 1106 17.41 -50.63 -29.04
CA CYS A 1106 17.57 -51.42 -27.82
C CYS A 1106 18.68 -50.93 -26.86
N ILE A 1107 19.65 -50.15 -27.36
CA ILE A 1107 20.76 -49.64 -26.51
C ILE A 1107 20.33 -48.34 -25.81
N PHE A 1108 19.49 -47.53 -26.46
CA PHE A 1108 19.07 -46.21 -25.97
C PHE A 1108 18.11 -46.26 -24.77
N THR A 1109 17.25 -47.29 -24.68
CA THR A 1109 16.29 -47.46 -23.57
C THR A 1109 16.98 -47.81 -22.25
N VAL A 1110 18.10 -48.52 -22.30
CA VAL A 1110 18.91 -48.86 -21.11
C VAL A 1110 19.70 -47.64 -20.62
N PHE A 1111 20.20 -46.81 -21.54
CA PHE A 1111 21.01 -45.63 -21.20
C PHE A 1111 20.18 -44.51 -20.54
N PHE A 1112 18.96 -44.26 -21.03
CA PHE A 1112 18.08 -43.23 -20.45
C PHE A 1112 17.54 -43.61 -19.06
N LYS A 1113 17.38 -44.90 -18.78
CA LYS A 1113 17.00 -45.37 -17.43
C LYS A 1113 18.08 -45.05 -16.40
N LYS A 1114 19.36 -45.15 -16.79
CA LYS A 1114 20.50 -44.76 -15.93
C LYS A 1114 20.69 -43.25 -15.79
N ILE A 1115 20.44 -42.46 -16.84
CA ILE A 1115 20.52 -40.98 -16.74
C ILE A 1115 19.42 -40.43 -15.83
N ARG A 1116 18.22 -41.04 -15.85
CA ARG A 1116 17.12 -40.66 -14.95
C ARG A 1116 17.44 -40.96 -13.47
N GLU A 1117 18.27 -41.97 -13.20
CA GLU A 1117 18.79 -42.24 -11.84
C GLU A 1117 19.93 -41.28 -11.43
N PHE A 1118 20.62 -40.64 -12.38
CA PHE A 1118 21.74 -39.73 -12.10
C PHE A 1118 21.34 -38.27 -11.88
N PHE A 1119 20.14 -37.84 -12.34
CA PHE A 1119 19.61 -36.49 -12.13
C PHE A 1119 18.64 -36.37 -10.94
N LEU A 1120 18.50 -37.42 -10.13
CA LEU A 1120 17.67 -37.47 -8.92
C LEU A 1120 18.50 -37.46 -7.62
N VAL A 1121 19.76 -37.04 -7.69
CA VAL A 1121 20.65 -36.69 -6.56
C VAL A 1121 21.23 -35.32 -6.86
#